data_AF-A0A923ZP60-F1
#
_entry.id   AF-A0A923ZP60-F1
#
_cell.length_a   1.000
_cell.length_b   1.000
_cell.length_c   1.000
_cell.angle_alpha   90.00
_cell.angle_beta   90.00
_cell.angle_gamma   90.00
#
_symmetry.space_group_name_H-M   'P 1'
#
loop_
_entity.id
_entity.type
_entity.pdbx_description
1 polymer ?
#
loop_
_entity_poly.entity_id
_entity_poly.type
_entity_poly.pdbx_seq_one_letter_code
_entity_poly.pdbx_strand_id
1 'polypeptide(L)'
;MKSARDSLAGDKLLRNDNGFFTDISAVAGIIGNPICFGLGVSIADFNGDGWSDMYVSNDYDEDDYLYINQKNGSFKESLSKYIGHTSKFSMGCDAADINNDAMTDLLTLDMLPEDNKRQKLLKGADGYDHFEMLLRNGYYYQYMRNMLHLATKNKGEIAFSEIGQMAGISNTDWSWSALFGDYDLDGNQDLFVTNGYMRDYTNMDFLKYTAPAEIKKARAAGSEPDLYNIVKKMPSSQLKSYLFKNNGNLTFESVGKQWGMDTSSISHGAAYGDFDNDGDWDLVVNNTNQPAFIWQNHAEDLKNNYLKIKCKGIGKNTFGIGAKVVVSDNEGFKQLQELELSHGFQSSVEPCLIFGVGKRKIISIKITWQSGKTQIIEKQPVNETILFDEKNAIDNILTEQKPVYLFAEIQKDSTVFRHIEDDYNDFKREPLLPHQFSKNGPALAVGDVNGDGKDDFFIGGAKGQAAAIYFNEGNGKFIKKDMPIFEEHVLFENVEALLTDLDNDGDLDLYVVSGGNETNFQDRIYKNDGKGNFTYQPDILPATVSSGGAAVVFTLDKDSNLFIFRGGQISTGAYPLAPRSYLFKKENGVFADVTPDVLKNIGMVSTAKTADVNKDGINDLIIAAEFMPVTILYGMKAAPYFTKSLQIPHSTGWWNCIKIEDINKDGYPDIIAGNHGLNS
;
A
#
# COMPACT_ATOMS: atom_id res chain seq x y z
N MET A 1 -13.96 -25.07 3.43
CA MET A 1 -14.21 -24.97 1.97
C MET A 1 -12.92 -24.72 1.20
N LYS A 2 -12.05 -23.78 1.61
CA LYS A 2 -10.74 -23.49 0.97
C LYS A 2 -9.86 -24.71 0.66
N SER A 3 -9.87 -25.74 1.52
CA SER A 3 -9.07 -26.96 1.34
C SER A 3 -9.75 -28.07 0.52
N ALA A 4 -11.02 -27.90 0.15
CA ALA A 4 -11.75 -28.87 -0.65
C ALA A 4 -11.51 -28.58 -2.13
N ARG A 5 -11.39 -29.62 -2.97
CA ARG A 5 -11.39 -29.47 -4.43
C ARG A 5 -12.75 -29.85 -4.99
N ASP A 6 -13.27 -29.03 -5.89
CA ASP A 6 -14.47 -29.31 -6.67
C ASP A 6 -14.08 -29.56 -8.14
N SER A 7 -14.75 -30.52 -8.79
CA SER A 7 -14.51 -30.81 -10.21
C SER A 7 -15.27 -29.88 -11.16
N LEU A 8 -16.32 -29.23 -10.65
CA LEU A 8 -17.27 -28.38 -11.38
C LEU A 8 -17.05 -26.89 -11.12
N ALA A 9 -16.26 -26.54 -10.11
CA ALA A 9 -15.95 -25.16 -9.72
C ALA A 9 -14.44 -24.96 -9.50
N GLY A 10 -13.99 -23.70 -9.54
CA GLY A 10 -12.59 -23.29 -9.37
C GLY A 10 -11.73 -23.37 -10.64
N ASP A 11 -10.48 -22.93 -10.50
CA ASP A 11 -9.56 -22.72 -11.61
C ASP A 11 -9.06 -24.01 -12.27
N LYS A 12 -8.85 -23.92 -13.59
CA LYS A 12 -8.38 -25.04 -14.42
C LYS A 12 -7.13 -24.68 -15.22
N LEU A 13 -6.09 -25.49 -15.06
CA LEU A 13 -4.91 -25.51 -15.90
C LEU A 13 -4.95 -26.75 -16.78
N LEU A 14 -5.03 -26.51 -18.09
CA LEU A 14 -5.17 -27.57 -19.09
C LEU A 14 -3.88 -27.69 -19.90
N ARG A 15 -3.25 -28.88 -19.90
CA ARG A 15 -2.08 -29.17 -20.73
C ARG A 15 -2.51 -29.65 -22.11
N ASN A 16 -1.91 -29.10 -23.16
CA ASN A 16 -2.13 -29.55 -24.53
C ASN A 16 -1.23 -30.75 -24.90
N ASP A 17 -1.79 -31.95 -24.80
CA ASP A 17 -1.20 -33.23 -25.17
C ASP A 17 -1.51 -33.57 -26.64
N ASN A 18 -0.82 -32.90 -27.57
CA ASN A 18 -0.94 -33.13 -29.03
C ASN A 18 -2.36 -32.92 -29.58
N GLY A 19 -3.00 -31.82 -29.21
CA GLY A 19 -4.34 -31.45 -29.64
C GLY A 19 -5.45 -31.85 -28.66
N PHE A 20 -5.12 -32.57 -27.59
CA PHE A 20 -6.04 -32.92 -26.51
C PHE A 20 -5.69 -32.16 -25.24
N PHE A 21 -6.69 -31.58 -24.58
CA PHE A 21 -6.49 -30.86 -23.33
C PHE A 21 -6.77 -31.76 -22.13
N THR A 22 -5.76 -31.94 -21.28
CA THR A 22 -5.83 -32.71 -20.04
C THR A 22 -5.83 -31.75 -18.86
N ASP A 23 -6.82 -31.86 -17.95
CA ASP A 23 -6.81 -31.12 -16.68
C ASP A 23 -5.65 -31.65 -15.80
N ILE A 24 -4.69 -30.76 -15.54
CA ILE A 24 -3.53 -31.03 -14.70
C ILE A 24 -3.52 -30.16 -13.44
N SER A 25 -4.58 -29.42 -13.13
CA SER A 25 -4.62 -28.47 -12.02
C SER A 25 -4.16 -29.08 -10.69
N ALA A 26 -4.70 -30.25 -10.33
CA ALA A 26 -4.39 -30.88 -9.04
C ALA A 26 -2.90 -31.28 -8.93
N VAL A 27 -2.30 -31.79 -10.01
CA VAL A 27 -0.89 -32.19 -10.01
C VAL A 27 0.06 -30.99 -10.20
N ALA A 28 -0.44 -29.92 -10.82
CA ALA A 28 0.29 -28.67 -11.00
C ALA A 28 0.18 -27.73 -9.78
N GLY A 29 -0.62 -28.06 -8.77
CA GLY A 29 -0.76 -27.24 -7.56
C GLY A 29 -1.74 -26.08 -7.67
N ILE A 30 -2.62 -26.08 -8.66
CA ILE A 30 -3.67 -25.05 -8.84
C ILE A 30 -4.83 -25.33 -7.89
N ILE A 31 -5.22 -24.32 -7.13
CA ILE A 31 -6.34 -24.38 -6.19
C ILE A 31 -7.64 -24.50 -6.99
N GLY A 32 -8.52 -25.39 -6.57
CA GLY A 32 -9.79 -25.65 -7.26
C GLY A 32 -10.94 -25.77 -6.27
N ASN A 33 -10.99 -24.84 -5.30
CA ASN A 33 -12.00 -24.88 -4.25
C ASN A 33 -13.34 -24.31 -4.75
N PRO A 34 -14.49 -24.67 -4.13
CA PRO A 34 -15.81 -24.32 -4.65
C PRO A 34 -16.19 -22.85 -4.44
N ILE A 35 -15.37 -22.07 -3.74
CA ILE A 35 -15.61 -20.65 -3.47
C ILE A 35 -14.67 -19.74 -4.29
N CYS A 36 -13.89 -20.33 -5.21
CA CYS A 36 -13.05 -19.64 -6.17
C CYS A 36 -13.90 -19.18 -7.37
N PHE A 37 -13.97 -17.86 -7.55
CA PHE A 37 -14.67 -17.19 -8.64
C PHE A 37 -13.64 -16.43 -9.49
N GLY A 38 -12.80 -17.18 -10.19
CA GLY A 38 -11.75 -16.63 -11.05
C GLY A 38 -12.32 -15.80 -12.21
N LEU A 39 -11.88 -14.54 -12.35
CA LEU A 39 -12.39 -13.61 -13.39
C LEU A 39 -11.32 -13.09 -14.35
N GLY A 40 -10.06 -13.07 -13.95
CA GLY A 40 -8.93 -12.61 -14.74
C GLY A 40 -7.70 -13.49 -14.53
N VAL A 41 -6.82 -13.51 -15.54
CA VAL A 41 -5.52 -14.16 -15.46
C VAL A 41 -4.47 -13.30 -16.13
N SER A 42 -3.42 -12.96 -15.40
CA SER A 42 -2.22 -12.31 -15.92
C SER A 42 -1.05 -13.28 -15.83
N ILE A 43 -0.24 -13.35 -16.88
CA ILE A 43 0.94 -14.19 -16.96
C ILE A 43 2.13 -13.25 -17.12
N ALA A 44 3.15 -13.40 -16.27
CA ALA A 44 4.38 -12.61 -16.30
C ALA A 44 5.43 -13.26 -15.38
N ASP A 45 6.67 -12.80 -15.43
CA ASP A 45 7.71 -13.21 -14.47
C ASP A 45 7.69 -12.33 -13.22
N PHE A 46 6.70 -12.55 -12.37
CA PHE A 46 6.47 -11.73 -11.17
C PHE A 46 7.60 -11.85 -10.13
N ASN A 47 8.39 -12.94 -10.15
CA ASN A 47 9.52 -13.11 -9.24
C ASN A 47 10.91 -12.78 -9.86
N GLY A 48 10.98 -12.54 -11.17
CA GLY A 48 12.19 -12.15 -11.90
C GLY A 48 13.17 -13.30 -12.15
N ASP A 49 12.75 -14.55 -12.07
CA ASP A 49 13.62 -15.73 -12.16
C ASP A 49 13.76 -16.31 -13.58
N GLY A 50 13.11 -15.67 -14.55
CA GLY A 50 13.13 -16.02 -15.95
C GLY A 50 11.93 -16.84 -16.42
N TRP A 51 11.11 -17.40 -15.52
CA TRP A 51 9.96 -18.24 -15.85
C TRP A 51 8.64 -17.48 -15.70
N SER A 52 7.65 -17.80 -16.55
CA SER A 52 6.32 -17.19 -16.40
C SER A 52 5.59 -17.78 -15.17
N ASP A 53 5.13 -16.88 -14.31
CA ASP A 53 4.22 -17.09 -13.19
C ASP A 53 2.78 -16.75 -13.62
N MET A 54 1.79 -17.02 -12.75
CA MET A 54 0.39 -16.68 -13.02
C MET A 54 -0.24 -15.93 -11.84
N TYR A 55 -0.95 -14.85 -12.13
CA TYR A 55 -1.84 -14.20 -11.18
C TYR A 55 -3.29 -14.45 -11.60
N VAL A 56 -4.15 -14.83 -10.64
CA VAL A 56 -5.57 -15.05 -10.86
C VAL A 56 -6.36 -14.20 -9.88
N SER A 57 -7.26 -13.36 -10.40
CA SER A 57 -8.19 -12.56 -9.62
C SER A 57 -9.45 -13.37 -9.28
N ASN A 58 -9.91 -13.23 -8.03
CA ASN A 58 -11.11 -13.86 -7.50
C ASN A 58 -12.13 -12.83 -7.00
N ASP A 59 -13.40 -13.09 -7.30
CA ASP A 59 -14.50 -12.30 -6.77
C ASP A 59 -14.87 -12.71 -5.32
N TYR A 60 -15.49 -11.78 -4.60
CA TYR A 60 -16.02 -11.90 -3.23
C TYR A 60 -15.02 -11.95 -2.07
N ASP A 61 -14.99 -13.07 -1.34
CA ASP A 61 -14.21 -13.22 -0.11
C ASP A 61 -13.07 -14.24 -0.32
N GLU A 62 -12.98 -14.93 -1.46
CA GLU A 62 -11.82 -15.78 -1.73
C GLU A 62 -10.64 -14.91 -2.15
N ASP A 63 -9.43 -15.32 -1.76
CA ASP A 63 -8.22 -14.55 -2.04
C ASP A 63 -7.87 -14.63 -3.53
N ASP A 64 -7.24 -13.58 -4.06
CA ASP A 64 -6.51 -13.68 -5.32
C ASP A 64 -5.35 -14.70 -5.17
N TYR A 65 -4.86 -15.24 -6.28
CA TYR A 65 -3.76 -16.21 -6.24
C TYR A 65 -2.58 -15.74 -7.09
N LEU A 66 -1.39 -15.72 -6.49
CA LEU A 66 -0.13 -15.59 -7.21
C LEU A 66 0.60 -16.94 -7.20
N TYR A 67 0.58 -17.62 -8.34
CA TYR A 67 1.18 -18.92 -8.57
C TYR A 67 2.60 -18.78 -9.13
N ILE A 68 3.59 -19.06 -8.29
CA ILE A 68 5.00 -19.03 -8.68
C ILE A 68 5.40 -20.36 -9.31
N ASN A 69 6.01 -20.30 -10.50
CA ASN A 69 6.43 -21.45 -11.28
C ASN A 69 7.60 -22.19 -10.60
N GLN A 70 7.45 -23.50 -10.40
CA GLN A 70 8.47 -24.33 -9.77
C GLN A 70 9.44 -24.98 -10.78
N LYS A 71 9.42 -24.55 -12.05
CA LYS A 71 10.34 -24.97 -13.13
C LYS A 71 10.28 -26.46 -13.46
N ASN A 72 9.20 -27.12 -13.07
CA ASN A 72 8.98 -28.56 -13.25
C ASN A 72 7.55 -28.89 -13.70
N GLY A 73 6.79 -27.87 -14.12
CA GLY A 73 5.38 -28.00 -14.51
C GLY A 73 4.38 -27.91 -13.35
N SER A 74 4.84 -27.64 -12.13
CA SER A 74 4.00 -27.30 -10.99
C SER A 74 4.19 -25.83 -10.58
N PHE A 75 3.23 -25.33 -9.81
CA PHE A 75 3.15 -23.98 -9.30
C PHE A 75 2.92 -23.99 -7.79
N LYS A 76 3.34 -22.91 -7.14
CA LYS A 76 3.14 -22.68 -5.71
C LYS A 76 2.42 -21.35 -5.49
N GLU A 77 1.23 -21.39 -4.91
CA GLU A 77 0.54 -20.20 -4.42
C GLU A 77 1.42 -19.50 -3.36
N SER A 78 1.68 -18.20 -3.56
CA SER A 78 2.60 -17.40 -2.77
C SER A 78 2.18 -15.92 -2.64
N LEU A 79 0.91 -15.56 -2.85
CA LEU A 79 0.40 -14.18 -2.81
C LEU A 79 0.88 -13.44 -1.58
N SER A 80 0.67 -14.01 -0.39
CA SER A 80 0.98 -13.34 0.88
C SER A 80 2.48 -13.11 1.13
N LYS A 81 3.35 -13.71 0.31
CA LYS A 81 4.80 -13.43 0.35
C LYS A 81 5.12 -12.12 -0.38
N TYR A 82 4.40 -11.81 -1.46
CA TYR A 82 4.75 -10.76 -2.41
C TYR A 82 3.83 -9.53 -2.33
N ILE A 83 2.55 -9.72 -2.01
CA ILE A 83 1.50 -8.70 -2.04
C ILE A 83 0.87 -8.57 -0.65
N GLY A 84 0.80 -7.34 -0.12
CA GLY A 84 0.31 -7.07 1.24
C GLY A 84 -1.21 -7.12 1.41
N HIS A 85 -1.97 -6.71 0.38
CA HIS A 85 -3.43 -6.69 0.33
C HIS A 85 -3.90 -6.67 -1.12
N THR A 86 -5.16 -7.02 -1.38
CA THR A 86 -5.73 -7.13 -2.74
C THR A 86 -7.09 -6.44 -2.86
N SER A 87 -7.58 -6.36 -4.10
CA SER A 87 -8.97 -6.02 -4.39
C SER A 87 -9.92 -7.02 -3.72
N LYS A 88 -11.10 -6.57 -3.31
CA LYS A 88 -12.12 -7.45 -2.72
C LYS A 88 -12.93 -8.15 -3.80
N PHE A 89 -13.38 -7.39 -4.79
CA PHE A 89 -14.12 -7.91 -5.94
C PHE A 89 -13.16 -7.87 -7.12
N SER A 90 -12.12 -8.70 -7.07
CA SER A 90 -11.05 -8.67 -8.06
C SER A 90 -11.58 -9.20 -9.39
N MET A 91 -11.74 -8.30 -10.36
CA MET A 91 -12.37 -8.55 -11.66
C MET A 91 -11.30 -8.93 -12.70
N GLY A 92 -11.04 -8.09 -13.70
CA GLY A 92 -9.90 -8.30 -14.59
C GLY A 92 -8.59 -7.83 -13.98
N CYS A 93 -7.50 -8.33 -14.54
CA CYS A 93 -6.15 -7.95 -14.19
C CYS A 93 -5.31 -7.79 -15.45
N ASP A 94 -4.21 -7.05 -15.33
CA ASP A 94 -3.20 -6.92 -16.37
C ASP A 94 -1.82 -6.66 -15.76
N ALA A 95 -0.74 -6.90 -16.50
CA ALA A 95 0.63 -6.77 -16.02
C ALA A 95 1.53 -6.08 -17.07
N ALA A 96 2.28 -5.07 -16.63
CA ALA A 96 3.17 -4.28 -17.49
C ALA A 96 4.24 -3.55 -16.67
N ASP A 97 5.36 -3.14 -17.29
CA ASP A 97 6.35 -2.22 -16.71
C ASP A 97 5.85 -0.78 -16.85
N ILE A 98 5.22 -0.22 -15.81
CA ILE A 98 4.54 1.08 -15.90
C ILE A 98 5.47 2.26 -15.61
N ASN A 99 6.65 2.02 -15.06
CA ASN A 99 7.60 3.06 -14.64
C ASN A 99 8.94 3.01 -15.40
N ASN A 100 9.08 2.09 -16.37
CA ASN A 100 10.27 1.87 -17.18
C ASN A 100 11.52 1.53 -16.33
N ASP A 101 11.35 0.70 -15.30
CA ASP A 101 12.47 0.18 -14.49
C ASP A 101 12.88 -1.27 -14.87
N ALA A 102 12.18 -1.84 -15.86
CA ALA A 102 12.29 -3.21 -16.33
C ALA A 102 11.92 -4.26 -15.28
N MET A 103 10.91 -3.97 -14.47
CA MET A 103 10.19 -4.91 -13.62
C MET A 103 8.71 -4.89 -13.99
N THR A 104 8.05 -6.04 -13.89
CA THR A 104 6.63 -6.16 -14.28
C THR A 104 5.74 -5.83 -13.09
N ASP A 105 4.91 -4.82 -13.24
CA ASP A 105 3.88 -4.40 -12.28
C ASP A 105 2.56 -5.13 -12.56
N LEU A 106 1.65 -5.10 -11.59
CA LEU A 106 0.37 -5.80 -11.67
C LEU A 106 -0.79 -4.86 -11.31
N LEU A 107 -1.81 -4.82 -12.15
CA LEU A 107 -3.08 -4.15 -11.88
C LEU A 107 -4.19 -5.19 -11.67
N THR A 108 -5.04 -4.95 -10.67
CA THR A 108 -6.35 -5.60 -10.55
C THR A 108 -7.45 -4.56 -10.53
N LEU A 109 -8.58 -4.89 -11.16
CA LEU A 109 -9.76 -4.06 -11.21
C LEU A 109 -10.78 -4.50 -10.16
N ASP A 110 -11.56 -3.54 -9.67
CA ASP A 110 -12.66 -3.70 -8.72
C ASP A 110 -13.79 -2.74 -9.16
N MET A 111 -14.83 -2.61 -8.34
CA MET A 111 -16.09 -1.94 -8.61
C MET A 111 -16.30 -0.65 -7.81
N LEU A 112 -15.25 -0.02 -7.29
CA LEU A 112 -15.37 1.22 -6.50
C LEU A 112 -15.68 2.45 -7.39
N PRO A 113 -16.84 3.11 -7.23
CA PRO A 113 -17.15 4.32 -7.99
C PRO A 113 -16.27 5.51 -7.61
N GLU A 114 -16.04 6.42 -8.55
CA GLU A 114 -15.30 7.67 -8.33
C GLU A 114 -16.09 8.63 -7.41
N ASP A 115 -17.37 8.84 -7.68
CA ASP A 115 -18.15 9.85 -6.97
C ASP A 115 -18.81 9.34 -5.67
N ASN A 116 -18.88 10.22 -4.68
CA ASN A 116 -19.41 9.89 -3.36
C ASN A 116 -20.89 9.45 -3.37
N LYS A 117 -21.70 9.97 -4.30
CA LYS A 117 -23.11 9.60 -4.39
C LYS A 117 -23.24 8.13 -4.85
N ARG A 118 -22.50 7.73 -5.88
CA ARG A 118 -22.48 6.32 -6.34
C ARG A 118 -21.84 5.39 -5.33
N GLN A 119 -20.77 5.80 -4.63
CA GLN A 119 -20.22 5.01 -3.52
C GLN A 119 -21.28 4.70 -2.45
N LYS A 120 -22.08 5.70 -2.04
CA LYS A 120 -23.19 5.48 -1.09
C LYS A 120 -24.30 4.57 -1.62
N LEU A 121 -24.45 4.50 -2.95
CA LEU A 121 -25.43 3.63 -3.60
C LEU A 121 -24.94 2.19 -3.80
N LEU A 122 -23.63 1.97 -3.99
CA LEU A 122 -23.08 0.69 -4.47
C LEU A 122 -22.07 0.01 -3.53
N LYS A 123 -21.26 0.77 -2.78
CA LYS A 123 -20.22 0.21 -1.88
C LYS A 123 -20.83 -0.39 -0.61
N GLY A 124 -21.83 0.29 -0.04
CA GLY A 124 -22.31 0.00 1.31
C GLY A 124 -21.35 0.51 2.39
N ALA A 125 -21.49 0.01 3.62
CA ALA A 125 -20.64 0.39 4.75
C ALA A 125 -19.50 -0.61 4.94
N ASP A 126 -18.33 -0.12 5.35
CA ASP A 126 -17.22 -0.98 5.74
C ASP A 126 -17.53 -1.68 7.07
N GLY A 127 -17.45 -3.01 7.09
CA GLY A 127 -17.84 -3.82 8.23
C GLY A 127 -16.66 -4.37 9.00
N TYR A 128 -16.14 -3.63 9.99
CA TYR A 128 -14.98 -4.04 10.79
C TYR A 128 -15.09 -5.46 11.37
N ASP A 129 -16.19 -5.79 12.05
CA ASP A 129 -16.35 -7.12 12.67
C ASP A 129 -16.36 -8.25 11.62
N HIS A 130 -16.95 -7.98 10.45
CA HIS A 130 -16.99 -8.96 9.37
C HIS A 130 -15.60 -9.15 8.77
N PHE A 131 -14.87 -8.06 8.55
CA PHE A 131 -13.48 -8.08 8.11
C PHE A 131 -12.57 -8.86 9.08
N GLU A 132 -12.62 -8.53 10.37
CA GLU A 132 -11.87 -9.25 11.42
C GLU A 132 -12.26 -10.73 11.50
N MET A 133 -13.54 -11.05 11.35
CA MET A 133 -14.01 -12.43 11.31
C MET A 133 -13.40 -13.18 10.12
N LEU A 134 -13.33 -12.58 8.93
CA LEU A 134 -12.71 -13.18 7.75
C LEU A 134 -11.21 -13.45 8.02
N LEU A 135 -10.46 -12.46 8.50
CA LEU A 135 -9.03 -12.64 8.83
C LEU A 135 -8.80 -13.78 9.84
N ARG A 136 -9.60 -13.84 10.91
CA ARG A 136 -9.53 -14.92 11.92
C ARG A 136 -9.84 -16.31 11.35
N ASN A 137 -10.55 -16.39 10.22
CA ASN A 137 -10.86 -17.63 9.52
C ASN A 137 -9.89 -17.95 8.36
N GLY A 138 -8.78 -17.20 8.23
CA GLY A 138 -7.74 -17.47 7.25
C GLY A 138 -8.00 -16.90 5.85
N TYR A 139 -8.81 -15.84 5.76
CA TYR A 139 -8.92 -14.99 4.58
C TYR A 139 -7.89 -13.86 4.62
N TYR A 140 -7.64 -13.24 3.48
CA TYR A 140 -6.61 -12.23 3.32
C TYR A 140 -7.13 -10.78 3.44
N TYR A 141 -6.21 -9.81 3.42
CA TYR A 141 -6.55 -8.39 3.48
C TYR A 141 -7.10 -7.92 2.12
N GLN A 142 -8.40 -7.64 2.07
CA GLN A 142 -9.12 -7.29 0.85
C GLN A 142 -9.93 -5.99 1.00
N TYR A 143 -9.85 -5.11 -0.01
CA TYR A 143 -10.57 -3.83 -0.01
C TYR A 143 -11.21 -3.55 -1.38
N MET A 144 -12.43 -3.01 -1.38
CA MET A 144 -13.18 -2.68 -2.61
C MET A 144 -12.58 -1.45 -3.30
N ARG A 145 -11.58 -1.65 -4.16
CA ARG A 145 -10.96 -0.66 -5.08
C ARG A 145 -9.96 -1.35 -5.99
N ASN A 146 -9.64 -0.74 -7.14
CA ASN A 146 -8.54 -1.25 -7.97
C ASN A 146 -7.23 -1.17 -7.19
N MET A 147 -6.33 -2.13 -7.45
CA MET A 147 -5.00 -2.17 -6.86
C MET A 147 -3.94 -2.15 -7.95
N LEU A 148 -3.04 -1.17 -7.90
CA LEU A 148 -1.85 -1.12 -8.72
C LEU A 148 -0.65 -1.52 -7.87
N HIS A 149 -0.17 -2.74 -8.05
CA HIS A 149 0.97 -3.31 -7.37
C HIS A 149 2.24 -3.00 -8.16
N LEU A 150 2.97 -1.97 -7.73
CA LEU A 150 4.27 -1.60 -8.25
C LEU A 150 5.33 -2.59 -7.75
N ALA A 151 6.06 -3.22 -8.67
CA ALA A 151 7.16 -4.09 -8.35
C ALA A 151 8.33 -3.26 -7.77
N THR A 152 8.89 -3.76 -6.69
CA THR A 152 10.01 -3.16 -5.96
C THR A 152 11.00 -4.24 -5.57
N LYS A 153 12.17 -3.87 -5.06
CA LYS A 153 13.15 -4.83 -4.55
C LYS A 153 13.28 -4.71 -3.04
N ASN A 154 13.04 -5.80 -2.33
CA ASN A 154 13.30 -5.94 -0.90
C ASN A 154 14.30 -7.07 -0.68
N LYS A 155 15.48 -6.75 -0.12
CA LYS A 155 16.58 -7.70 0.05
C LYS A 155 16.89 -8.52 -1.23
N GLY A 156 16.86 -7.85 -2.38
CA GLY A 156 17.19 -8.44 -3.67
C GLY A 156 16.10 -9.32 -4.27
N GLU A 157 15.04 -9.64 -3.52
CA GLU A 157 13.84 -10.29 -4.04
C GLU A 157 12.82 -9.24 -4.50
N ILE A 158 12.03 -9.57 -5.51
CA ILE A 158 10.89 -8.74 -5.90
C ILE A 158 9.84 -8.77 -4.78
N ALA A 159 9.27 -7.61 -4.48
CA ALA A 159 8.13 -7.41 -3.61
C ALA A 159 7.23 -6.31 -4.20
N PHE A 160 5.95 -6.26 -3.85
CA PHE A 160 5.04 -5.27 -4.43
C PHE A 160 4.62 -4.22 -3.41
N SER A 161 4.59 -2.96 -3.87
CA SER A 161 3.97 -1.84 -3.17
C SER A 161 2.67 -1.49 -3.88
N GLU A 162 1.55 -1.52 -3.18
CA GLU A 162 0.28 -1.10 -3.76
C GLU A 162 0.20 0.44 -3.78
N ILE A 163 -0.09 1.06 -4.93
CA ILE A 163 -0.02 2.51 -5.14
C ILE A 163 -1.26 3.11 -5.86
N GLY A 164 -2.35 2.36 -6.01
CA GLY A 164 -3.49 2.72 -6.87
C GLY A 164 -4.19 4.02 -6.49
N GLN A 165 -4.22 4.39 -5.20
CA GLN A 165 -4.77 5.67 -4.75
C GLN A 165 -3.84 6.83 -5.10
N MET A 166 -2.53 6.70 -4.83
CA MET A 166 -1.53 7.71 -5.24
C MET A 166 -1.46 7.87 -6.76
N ALA A 167 -1.59 6.76 -7.49
CA ALA A 167 -1.55 6.74 -8.95
C ALA A 167 -2.79 7.35 -9.61
N GLY A 168 -3.91 7.48 -8.88
CA GLY A 168 -5.15 8.08 -9.36
C GLY A 168 -6.08 7.14 -10.13
N ILE A 169 -5.86 5.82 -10.07
CA ILE A 169 -6.63 4.80 -10.82
C ILE A 169 -7.37 3.81 -9.93
N SER A 170 -7.44 4.05 -8.62
CA SER A 170 -8.12 3.18 -7.65
C SER A 170 -9.65 3.09 -7.83
N ASN A 171 -10.26 4.07 -8.51
CA ASN A 171 -11.71 4.20 -8.61
C ASN A 171 -12.16 4.31 -10.08
N THR A 172 -12.66 3.21 -10.65
CA THR A 172 -13.18 3.18 -12.02
C THR A 172 -14.57 2.56 -12.13
N ASP A 173 -15.33 2.47 -11.02
CA ASP A 173 -16.68 1.88 -10.99
C ASP A 173 -16.66 0.42 -11.49
N TRP A 174 -17.77 -0.15 -11.99
CA TRP A 174 -17.91 -1.53 -12.48
C TRP A 174 -16.93 -1.95 -13.60
N SER A 175 -15.69 -2.23 -13.22
CA SER A 175 -14.56 -2.43 -14.14
C SER A 175 -14.35 -3.89 -14.51
N TRP A 176 -14.00 -4.15 -15.78
CA TRP A 176 -13.91 -5.52 -16.30
C TRP A 176 -12.55 -5.84 -16.92
N SER A 177 -12.26 -5.38 -18.13
CA SER A 177 -10.95 -5.51 -18.78
C SER A 177 -10.03 -4.35 -18.40
N ALA A 178 -8.81 -4.68 -17.96
CA ALA A 178 -7.67 -3.77 -17.98
C ALA A 178 -6.81 -4.12 -19.20
N LEU A 179 -6.35 -3.10 -19.91
CA LEU A 179 -5.37 -3.23 -20.99
C LEU A 179 -4.31 -2.13 -20.82
N PHE A 180 -3.11 -2.52 -20.43
CA PHE A 180 -1.93 -1.66 -20.55
C PHE A 180 -1.47 -1.62 -22.00
N GLY A 181 -1.15 -0.42 -22.47
CA GLY A 181 -0.59 -0.18 -23.79
C GLY A 181 -0.13 1.26 -23.91
N ASP A 182 0.86 1.54 -24.75
CA ASP A 182 1.32 2.91 -25.01
C ASP A 182 0.49 3.48 -26.17
N TYR A 183 -0.57 4.21 -25.84
CA TYR A 183 -1.57 4.64 -26.83
C TYR A 183 -1.20 5.96 -27.52
N ASP A 184 -0.25 6.74 -26.98
CA ASP A 184 0.26 7.95 -27.61
C ASP A 184 1.72 7.85 -28.07
N LEU A 185 2.33 6.67 -27.92
CA LEU A 185 3.68 6.30 -28.30
C LEU A 185 4.78 7.12 -27.61
N ASP A 186 4.52 7.65 -26.40
CA ASP A 186 5.46 8.48 -25.65
C ASP A 186 6.52 7.70 -24.85
N GLY A 187 6.34 6.37 -24.76
CA GLY A 187 7.20 5.43 -24.04
C GLY A 187 6.70 5.06 -22.66
N ASN A 188 5.50 5.49 -22.24
CA ASN A 188 4.88 5.07 -21.00
C ASN A 188 3.66 4.17 -21.27
N GLN A 189 3.46 3.17 -20.43
CA GLN A 189 2.26 2.32 -20.54
C GLN A 189 1.05 3.08 -19.98
N ASP A 190 0.13 3.46 -20.85
CA ASP A 190 -1.20 3.98 -20.52
C ASP A 190 -2.15 2.82 -20.18
N LEU A 191 -3.35 3.13 -19.70
CA LEU A 191 -4.30 2.12 -19.22
C LEU A 191 -5.71 2.36 -19.77
N PHE A 192 -6.25 1.37 -20.47
CA PHE A 192 -7.67 1.30 -20.84
C PHE A 192 -8.45 0.39 -19.90
N VAL A 193 -9.63 0.84 -19.45
CA VAL A 193 -10.54 0.07 -18.57
C VAL A 193 -11.96 0.09 -19.10
N THR A 194 -12.51 -1.08 -19.43
CA THR A 194 -13.93 -1.22 -19.78
C THR A 194 -14.82 -1.14 -18.56
N ASN A 195 -16.03 -0.61 -18.72
CA ASN A 195 -16.94 -0.35 -17.61
C ASN A 195 -18.41 -0.65 -17.94
N GLY A 196 -19.19 -0.85 -16.88
CA GLY A 196 -20.65 -0.87 -16.89
C GLY A 196 -21.23 -2.17 -16.35
N TYR A 197 -22.52 -2.12 -15.98
CA TYR A 197 -23.22 -3.30 -15.49
C TYR A 197 -24.73 -3.23 -15.78
N MET A 198 -25.29 -4.34 -16.27
CA MET A 198 -26.69 -4.36 -16.72
C MET A 198 -27.70 -4.30 -15.56
N ARG A 199 -27.33 -4.82 -14.39
CA ARG A 199 -28.24 -5.02 -13.27
C ARG A 199 -27.51 -4.81 -11.95
N ASP A 200 -27.52 -3.59 -11.43
CA ASP A 200 -26.81 -3.20 -10.21
C ASP A 200 -27.39 -3.92 -8.97
N TYR A 201 -26.96 -5.16 -8.73
CA TYR A 201 -27.48 -5.98 -7.64
C TYR A 201 -27.07 -5.44 -6.27
N THR A 202 -25.99 -4.65 -6.21
CA THR A 202 -25.51 -3.95 -5.02
C THR A 202 -26.19 -2.60 -4.80
N ASN A 203 -27.16 -2.20 -5.64
CA ASN A 203 -27.83 -0.93 -5.48
C ASN A 203 -28.64 -0.87 -4.16
N MET A 204 -28.19 -0.03 -3.23
CA MET A 204 -28.75 0.09 -1.89
C MET A 204 -30.20 0.57 -1.88
N ASP A 205 -30.60 1.45 -2.82
CA ASP A 205 -31.99 1.89 -2.91
C ASP A 205 -32.91 0.75 -3.35
N PHE A 206 -32.44 -0.06 -4.31
CA PHE A 206 -33.16 -1.24 -4.75
C PHE A 206 -33.29 -2.27 -3.61
N LEU A 207 -32.19 -2.58 -2.93
CA LEU A 207 -32.14 -3.57 -1.86
C LEU A 207 -32.93 -3.16 -0.61
N LYS A 208 -32.87 -1.88 -0.21
CA LYS A 208 -33.52 -1.39 1.01
C LYS A 208 -34.97 -0.96 0.82
N TYR A 209 -35.34 -0.47 -0.37
CA TYR A 209 -36.66 0.10 -0.60
C TYR A 209 -37.44 -0.60 -1.70
N THR A 210 -36.90 -0.72 -2.92
CA THR A 210 -37.67 -1.21 -4.07
C THR A 210 -38.08 -2.68 -3.92
N ALA A 211 -37.13 -3.59 -3.73
CA ALA A 211 -37.42 -5.02 -3.64
C ALA A 211 -38.33 -5.35 -2.43
N PRO A 212 -38.08 -4.86 -1.21
CA PRO A 212 -38.97 -5.10 -0.07
C PRO A 212 -40.38 -4.54 -0.28
N ALA A 213 -40.54 -3.37 -0.91
CA ALA A 213 -41.86 -2.80 -1.18
C ALA A 213 -42.68 -3.64 -2.15
N GLU A 214 -42.05 -4.16 -3.21
CA GLU A 214 -42.70 -5.05 -4.18
C GLU A 214 -43.08 -6.40 -3.57
N ILE A 215 -42.17 -7.00 -2.78
CA ILE A 215 -42.44 -8.24 -2.05
C ILE A 215 -43.61 -8.04 -1.08
N LYS A 216 -43.62 -6.91 -0.35
CA LYS A 216 -44.71 -6.57 0.58
C LYS A 216 -46.04 -6.36 -0.16
N LYS A 217 -46.02 -5.71 -1.32
CA LYS A 217 -47.20 -5.48 -2.16
C LYS A 217 -47.79 -6.80 -2.68
N ALA A 218 -46.95 -7.72 -3.18
CA ALA A 218 -47.38 -9.04 -3.63
C ALA A 218 -48.02 -9.83 -2.48
N ARG A 219 -47.37 -9.89 -1.32
CA ARG A 219 -47.90 -10.55 -0.11
C ARG A 219 -49.21 -9.95 0.36
N ALA A 220 -49.35 -8.62 0.34
CA ALA A 220 -50.60 -7.93 0.70
C ALA A 220 -51.74 -8.21 -0.28
N ALA A 221 -51.43 -8.50 -1.54
CA ALA A 221 -52.40 -8.93 -2.55
C ALA A 221 -52.71 -10.45 -2.50
N GLY A 222 -52.09 -11.21 -1.58
CA GLY A 222 -52.26 -12.66 -1.48
C GLY A 222 -51.60 -13.46 -2.62
N SER A 223 -50.64 -12.86 -3.33
CA SER A 223 -49.89 -13.49 -4.42
C SER A 223 -48.43 -13.69 -4.08
N GLU A 224 -47.79 -14.70 -4.67
CA GLU A 224 -46.34 -14.86 -4.58
C GLU A 224 -45.60 -13.71 -5.26
N PRO A 225 -44.45 -13.25 -4.73
CA PRO A 225 -43.64 -12.23 -5.37
C PRO A 225 -43.12 -12.69 -6.75
N ASP A 226 -43.39 -11.89 -7.78
CA ASP A 226 -42.82 -12.10 -9.11
C ASP A 226 -41.37 -11.61 -9.13
N LEU A 227 -40.44 -12.50 -8.81
CA LEU A 227 -39.01 -12.19 -8.73
C LEU A 227 -38.45 -11.65 -10.05
N TYR A 228 -38.94 -12.13 -11.19
CA TYR A 228 -38.47 -11.69 -12.50
C TYR A 228 -38.83 -10.23 -12.77
N ASN A 229 -40.08 -9.84 -12.49
CA ASN A 229 -40.49 -8.44 -12.61
C ASN A 229 -39.85 -7.53 -11.57
N ILE A 230 -39.48 -8.06 -10.40
CA ILE A 230 -38.70 -7.32 -9.40
C ILE A 230 -37.28 -7.07 -9.91
N VAL A 231 -36.57 -8.09 -10.41
CA VAL A 231 -35.22 -7.95 -10.98
C VAL A 231 -35.21 -6.97 -12.16
N LYS A 232 -36.28 -6.93 -12.97
CA LYS A 232 -36.40 -5.93 -14.06
C LYS A 232 -36.40 -4.47 -13.59
N LYS A 233 -36.76 -4.20 -12.33
CA LYS A 233 -36.75 -2.86 -11.74
C LYS A 233 -35.36 -2.47 -11.20
N MET A 234 -34.42 -3.40 -11.16
CA MET A 234 -33.06 -3.12 -10.75
C MET A 234 -32.41 -2.14 -11.74
N PRO A 235 -31.80 -1.04 -11.25
CA PRO A 235 -31.09 -0.08 -12.10
C PRO A 235 -29.97 -0.73 -12.91
N SER A 236 -29.52 -0.01 -13.94
CA SER A 236 -28.38 -0.37 -14.77
C SER A 236 -27.37 0.76 -14.77
N SER A 237 -26.09 0.41 -14.70
CA SER A 237 -24.96 1.33 -14.83
C SER A 237 -24.43 1.29 -16.25
N GLN A 238 -24.94 2.18 -17.13
CA GLN A 238 -24.33 2.45 -18.43
C GLN A 238 -23.25 3.51 -18.24
N LEU A 239 -21.99 3.09 -18.29
CA LEU A 239 -20.84 3.91 -17.91
C LEU A 239 -19.92 4.11 -19.10
N LYS A 240 -19.06 5.11 -19.02
CA LYS A 240 -17.98 5.29 -19.99
C LYS A 240 -16.82 4.41 -19.56
N SER A 241 -16.16 3.78 -20.54
CA SER A 241 -14.85 3.19 -20.31
C SER A 241 -13.85 4.29 -19.95
N TYR A 242 -12.85 3.95 -19.16
CA TYR A 242 -11.77 4.87 -18.84
C TYR A 242 -10.60 4.64 -19.77
N LEU A 243 -9.92 5.73 -20.10
CA LEU A 243 -8.59 5.71 -20.70
C LEU A 243 -7.73 6.67 -19.90
N PHE A 244 -6.61 6.16 -19.41
CA PHE A 244 -5.70 6.85 -18.53
C PHE A 244 -4.34 7.02 -19.19
N LYS A 245 -3.89 8.26 -19.34
CA LYS A 245 -2.53 8.57 -19.76
C LYS A 245 -1.59 8.46 -18.56
N ASN A 246 -0.47 7.77 -18.71
CA ASN A 246 0.59 7.71 -17.72
C ASN A 246 1.48 8.95 -17.80
N ASN A 247 1.60 9.68 -16.70
CA ASN A 247 2.36 10.94 -16.65
C ASN A 247 3.88 10.74 -16.54
N GLY A 248 4.37 9.50 -16.47
CA GLY A 248 5.79 9.18 -16.30
C GLY A 248 6.32 9.43 -14.88
N ASN A 249 5.43 9.66 -13.90
CA ASN A 249 5.76 9.93 -12.50
C ASN A 249 4.95 9.08 -11.51
N LEU A 250 4.51 7.88 -11.96
CA LEU A 250 3.61 6.96 -11.24
C LEU A 250 2.18 7.47 -11.03
N THR A 251 1.81 8.60 -11.64
CA THR A 251 0.42 9.09 -11.65
C THR A 251 -0.17 8.96 -13.05
N PHE A 252 -1.48 8.79 -13.10
CA PHE A 252 -2.24 8.70 -14.33
C PHE A 252 -3.31 9.80 -14.37
N GLU A 253 -3.63 10.26 -15.57
CA GLU A 253 -4.74 11.19 -15.81
C GLU A 253 -5.80 10.57 -16.73
N SER A 254 -7.08 10.76 -16.40
CA SER A 254 -8.18 10.29 -17.25
C SER A 254 -8.32 11.17 -18.50
N VAL A 255 -7.97 10.63 -19.66
CA VAL A 255 -7.98 11.30 -20.97
C VAL A 255 -9.09 10.85 -21.92
N GLY A 256 -9.89 9.83 -21.54
CA GLY A 256 -10.86 9.20 -22.43
C GLY A 256 -11.72 10.17 -23.26
N LYS A 257 -12.30 11.21 -22.63
CA LYS A 257 -13.07 12.22 -23.36
C LYS A 257 -12.23 13.04 -24.36
N GLN A 258 -11.01 13.39 -23.98
CA GLN A 258 -10.10 14.21 -24.80
C GLN A 258 -9.63 13.43 -26.02
N TRP A 259 -9.45 12.12 -25.89
CA TRP A 259 -9.06 11.20 -26.97
C TRP A 259 -10.28 10.58 -27.69
N GLY A 260 -11.48 11.12 -27.46
CA GLY A 260 -12.69 10.75 -28.22
C GLY A 260 -13.48 9.56 -27.68
N MET A 261 -13.04 8.90 -26.61
CA MET A 261 -13.73 7.79 -25.93
C MET A 261 -14.78 8.29 -24.92
N ASP A 262 -15.78 9.06 -25.37
CA ASP A 262 -16.81 9.66 -24.50
C ASP A 262 -18.17 8.92 -24.54
N THR A 263 -18.22 7.72 -25.13
CA THR A 263 -19.46 6.96 -25.34
C THR A 263 -19.77 6.04 -24.17
N SER A 264 -20.95 6.22 -23.57
CA SER A 264 -21.43 5.32 -22.50
C SER A 264 -21.96 4.02 -23.08
N SER A 265 -21.58 2.90 -22.45
CA SER A 265 -22.01 1.55 -22.83
C SER A 265 -22.01 0.63 -21.61
N ILE A 266 -22.24 -0.66 -21.85
CA ILE A 266 -22.01 -1.72 -20.87
C ILE A 266 -20.96 -2.64 -21.49
N SER A 267 -19.70 -2.32 -21.25
CA SER A 267 -18.54 -2.96 -21.87
C SER A 267 -17.87 -3.93 -20.89
N HIS A 268 -17.42 -5.09 -21.39
CA HIS A 268 -16.76 -6.11 -20.55
C HIS A 268 -15.43 -6.54 -21.15
N GLY A 269 -15.44 -7.39 -22.18
CA GLY A 269 -14.21 -7.82 -22.86
C GLY A 269 -13.66 -6.75 -23.79
N ALA A 270 -12.35 -6.60 -23.83
CA ALA A 270 -11.64 -5.75 -24.78
C ALA A 270 -10.29 -6.35 -25.17
N ALA A 271 -9.85 -6.07 -26.38
CA ALA A 271 -8.52 -6.44 -26.87
C ALA A 271 -7.95 -5.31 -27.74
N TYR A 272 -6.63 -5.20 -27.79
CA TYR A 272 -5.94 -4.35 -28.75
C TYR A 272 -5.22 -5.16 -29.84
N GLY A 273 -4.94 -4.49 -30.94
CA GLY A 273 -4.12 -4.96 -32.06
C GLY A 273 -3.85 -3.80 -33.00
N ASP A 274 -2.89 -3.94 -33.89
CA ASP A 274 -2.59 -2.90 -34.90
C ASP A 274 -3.27 -3.35 -36.20
N PHE A 275 -4.53 -2.94 -36.39
CA PHE A 275 -5.42 -3.51 -37.40
C PHE A 275 -5.12 -2.99 -38.80
N ASP A 276 -4.59 -1.78 -38.93
CA ASP A 276 -4.23 -1.17 -40.21
C ASP A 276 -2.71 -1.19 -40.50
N ASN A 277 -1.89 -1.66 -39.56
CA ASN A 277 -0.42 -1.78 -39.65
C ASN A 277 0.31 -0.44 -39.74
N ASP A 278 -0.19 0.60 -39.05
CA ASP A 278 0.50 1.88 -38.93
C ASP A 278 1.46 1.97 -37.72
N GLY A 279 1.34 1.04 -36.77
CA GLY A 279 2.24 0.87 -35.64
C GLY A 279 1.78 1.48 -34.33
N ASP A 280 0.49 1.72 -34.18
CA ASP A 280 -0.14 2.00 -32.89
C ASP A 280 -1.20 0.94 -32.52
N TRP A 281 -1.76 1.06 -31.31
CA TRP A 281 -2.76 0.13 -30.82
C TRP A 281 -4.19 0.60 -31.12
N ASP A 282 -4.89 -0.11 -31.99
CA ASP A 282 -6.35 -0.04 -32.12
C ASP A 282 -7.04 -0.86 -31.01
N LEU A 283 -8.32 -0.56 -30.74
CA LEU A 283 -9.10 -1.26 -29.72
C LEU A 283 -10.38 -1.87 -30.30
N VAL A 284 -10.69 -3.09 -29.87
CA VAL A 284 -12.02 -3.70 -30.00
C VAL A 284 -12.64 -3.91 -28.63
N VAL A 285 -13.89 -3.45 -28.45
CA VAL A 285 -14.61 -3.49 -27.18
C VAL A 285 -15.95 -4.20 -27.35
N ASN A 286 -16.17 -5.25 -26.56
CA ASN A 286 -17.42 -6.00 -26.56
C ASN A 286 -18.45 -5.35 -25.61
N ASN A 287 -19.66 -5.13 -26.14
CA ASN A 287 -20.75 -4.46 -25.43
C ASN A 287 -21.95 -5.38 -25.22
N THR A 288 -22.57 -5.30 -24.05
CA THR A 288 -23.79 -6.04 -23.74
C THR A 288 -25.00 -5.40 -24.40
N ASN A 289 -25.77 -6.19 -25.16
CA ASN A 289 -26.99 -5.76 -25.88
C ASN A 289 -26.76 -4.61 -26.88
N GLN A 290 -25.52 -4.42 -27.36
CA GLN A 290 -25.13 -3.41 -28.33
C GLN A 290 -24.05 -3.97 -29.26
N PRO A 291 -23.86 -3.41 -30.47
CA PRO A 291 -22.71 -3.77 -31.31
C PRO A 291 -21.38 -3.53 -30.60
N ALA A 292 -20.36 -4.31 -30.94
CA ALA A 292 -18.99 -4.06 -30.51
C ALA A 292 -18.49 -2.72 -31.07
N PHE A 293 -17.64 -2.03 -30.30
CA PHE A 293 -16.94 -0.84 -30.77
C PHE A 293 -15.58 -1.23 -31.33
N ILE A 294 -15.19 -0.58 -32.42
CA ILE A 294 -13.83 -0.62 -32.97
C ILE A 294 -13.34 0.83 -32.95
N TRP A 295 -12.24 1.06 -32.26
CA TRP A 295 -11.58 2.35 -32.16
C TRP A 295 -10.28 2.27 -32.95
N GLN A 296 -10.16 3.16 -33.92
CA GLN A 296 -8.90 3.38 -34.61
C GLN A 296 -8.09 4.39 -33.81
N ASN A 297 -6.82 4.08 -33.53
CA ASN A 297 -5.91 5.02 -32.92
C ASN A 297 -5.22 5.86 -34.01
N HIS A 298 -4.79 7.06 -33.65
CA HIS A 298 -4.18 8.03 -34.57
C HIS A 298 -2.89 8.61 -33.96
N ALA A 299 -2.11 7.78 -33.27
CA ALA A 299 -0.90 8.21 -32.57
C ALA A 299 0.21 8.65 -33.53
N GLU A 300 0.18 8.18 -34.78
CA GLU A 300 1.04 8.61 -35.88
C GLU A 300 0.94 10.12 -36.16
N ASP A 301 -0.22 10.75 -35.89
CA ASP A 301 -0.40 12.20 -36.02
C ASP A 301 0.40 13.00 -34.99
N LEU A 302 0.73 12.40 -33.83
CA LEU A 302 1.62 12.97 -32.82
C LEU A 302 3.09 12.95 -33.27
N LYS A 303 3.37 12.25 -34.37
CA LYS A 303 4.70 12.01 -34.96
C LYS A 303 5.64 11.26 -34.02
N ASN A 304 5.14 10.68 -32.94
CA ASN A 304 5.92 9.82 -32.08
C ASN A 304 6.33 8.58 -32.87
N ASN A 305 7.45 7.98 -32.47
CA ASN A 305 7.99 6.81 -33.15
C ASN A 305 7.69 5.56 -32.33
N TYR A 306 7.64 4.42 -33.00
CA TYR A 306 7.40 3.12 -32.38
C TYR A 306 8.46 2.08 -32.78
N LEU A 307 8.46 0.94 -32.10
CA LEU A 307 9.09 -0.31 -32.53
C LEU A 307 8.07 -1.43 -32.40
N LYS A 308 7.71 -2.05 -33.53
CA LYS A 308 6.81 -3.22 -33.54
C LYS A 308 7.67 -4.49 -33.56
N ILE A 309 7.45 -5.38 -32.61
CA ILE A 309 8.25 -6.59 -32.43
C ILE A 309 7.35 -7.81 -32.56
N LYS A 310 7.69 -8.68 -33.51
CA LYS A 310 7.08 -10.02 -33.67
C LYS A 310 8.09 -11.08 -33.30
N CYS A 311 7.62 -12.13 -32.64
CA CYS A 311 8.46 -13.23 -32.19
C CYS A 311 8.08 -14.52 -32.90
N LYS A 312 9.08 -15.37 -33.10
CA LYS A 312 8.93 -16.74 -33.59
C LYS A 312 9.76 -17.67 -32.72
N GLY A 313 9.10 -18.34 -31.79
CA GLY A 313 9.72 -19.33 -30.92
C GLY A 313 9.97 -20.68 -31.60
N ILE A 314 10.56 -21.60 -30.84
CA ILE A 314 10.81 -22.98 -31.29
C ILE A 314 9.64 -23.94 -30.99
N GLY A 315 9.59 -25.05 -31.74
CA GLY A 315 8.64 -26.14 -31.48
C GLY A 315 7.18 -25.72 -31.65
N LYS A 316 6.36 -25.91 -30.60
CA LYS A 316 4.93 -25.55 -30.59
C LYS A 316 4.67 -24.08 -30.25
N ASN A 317 5.66 -23.34 -29.74
CA ASN A 317 5.51 -21.94 -29.37
C ASN A 317 5.78 -21.03 -30.57
N THR A 318 4.94 -21.12 -31.60
CA THR A 318 5.19 -20.45 -32.89
C THR A 318 5.13 -18.93 -32.82
N PHE A 319 4.48 -18.37 -31.79
CA PHE A 319 4.42 -16.94 -31.53
C PHE A 319 5.51 -16.44 -30.57
N GLY A 320 6.29 -17.34 -29.96
CA GLY A 320 7.29 -16.94 -28.97
C GLY A 320 6.68 -16.38 -27.67
N ILE A 321 5.52 -16.90 -27.26
CA ILE A 321 4.84 -16.53 -26.01
C ILE A 321 5.79 -16.69 -24.81
N GLY A 322 5.74 -15.71 -23.90
CA GLY A 322 6.64 -15.57 -22.76
C GLY A 322 8.01 -14.97 -23.10
N ALA A 323 8.25 -14.52 -24.34
CA ALA A 323 9.48 -13.82 -24.66
C ALA A 323 9.50 -12.43 -23.99
N LYS A 324 10.59 -12.12 -23.30
CA LYS A 324 10.81 -10.83 -22.63
C LYS A 324 11.66 -9.93 -23.49
N VAL A 325 11.18 -8.73 -23.78
CA VAL A 325 11.87 -7.78 -24.64
C VAL A 325 12.16 -6.53 -23.85
N VAL A 326 13.45 -6.16 -23.79
CA VAL A 326 13.92 -4.92 -23.18
C VAL A 326 14.44 -4.00 -24.28
N VAL A 327 13.85 -2.80 -24.36
CA VAL A 327 14.29 -1.72 -25.25
C VAL A 327 15.01 -0.67 -24.39
N SER A 328 16.16 -0.14 -24.87
CA SER A 328 16.93 0.84 -24.10
C SER A 328 17.57 1.92 -24.97
N ASP A 329 17.72 3.12 -24.39
CA ASP A 329 18.48 4.24 -24.95
C ASP A 329 19.79 4.50 -24.17
N ASN A 330 20.51 5.55 -24.54
CA ASN A 330 21.74 5.99 -23.86
C ASN A 330 21.52 7.07 -22.79
N GLU A 331 20.28 7.46 -22.52
CA GLU A 331 19.86 8.51 -21.59
C GLU A 331 19.20 7.94 -20.33
N GLY A 332 19.05 6.62 -20.25
CA GLY A 332 18.56 5.89 -19.08
C GLY A 332 17.18 5.26 -19.26
N PHE A 333 16.51 5.47 -20.40
CA PHE A 333 15.25 4.79 -20.71
C PHE A 333 15.48 3.29 -20.88
N LYS A 334 14.64 2.49 -20.21
CA LYS A 334 14.69 1.04 -20.26
C LYS A 334 13.31 0.45 -20.00
N GLN A 335 12.59 0.07 -21.05
CA GLN A 335 11.25 -0.51 -20.93
C GLN A 335 11.29 -2.01 -21.16
N LEU A 336 10.59 -2.76 -20.32
CA LEU A 336 10.31 -4.18 -20.48
C LEU A 336 8.88 -4.39 -21.00
N GLN A 337 8.71 -5.27 -21.98
CA GLN A 337 7.42 -5.90 -22.23
C GLN A 337 7.61 -7.41 -22.35
N GLU A 338 6.61 -8.17 -21.90
CA GLU A 338 6.53 -9.62 -22.03
C GLU A 338 5.47 -9.98 -23.06
N LEU A 339 5.80 -10.84 -24.02
CA LEU A 339 4.84 -11.26 -25.05
C LEU A 339 3.90 -12.32 -24.48
N GLU A 340 2.80 -11.87 -23.91
CA GLU A 340 1.70 -12.69 -23.44
C GLU A 340 0.40 -12.32 -24.19
N LEU A 341 -0.59 -13.20 -24.16
CA LEU A 341 -1.86 -12.98 -24.90
C LEU A 341 -3.05 -12.81 -23.98
N SER A 342 -2.92 -13.17 -22.71
CA SER A 342 -3.98 -13.04 -21.70
C SER A 342 -4.00 -11.62 -21.14
N HIS A 343 -4.75 -10.75 -21.83
CA HIS A 343 -5.03 -9.39 -21.38
C HIS A 343 -6.54 -9.14 -21.45
N GLY A 344 -7.06 -8.40 -20.48
CA GLY A 344 -8.49 -8.09 -20.38
C GLY A 344 -9.38 -9.27 -19.97
N PHE A 345 -10.64 -8.96 -19.66
CA PHE A 345 -11.64 -9.93 -19.25
C PHE A 345 -12.12 -10.77 -20.44
N GLN A 346 -12.00 -12.10 -20.36
CA GLN A 346 -12.42 -13.04 -21.41
C GLN A 346 -11.91 -12.67 -22.82
N SER A 347 -10.67 -12.16 -22.90
CA SER A 347 -10.11 -11.56 -24.11
C SER A 347 -8.71 -12.10 -24.42
N SER A 348 -8.22 -11.81 -25.63
CA SER A 348 -6.86 -12.13 -26.09
C SER A 348 -6.44 -11.10 -27.14
N VAL A 349 -5.16 -10.72 -27.14
CA VAL A 349 -4.60 -9.65 -28.00
C VAL A 349 -3.77 -10.18 -29.18
N GLU A 350 -3.37 -9.29 -30.10
CA GLU A 350 -2.45 -9.64 -31.21
C GLU A 350 -1.09 -10.14 -30.67
N PRO A 351 -0.50 -11.23 -31.21
CA PRO A 351 0.79 -11.75 -30.77
C PRO A 351 1.99 -10.91 -31.27
N CYS A 352 2.05 -9.66 -30.85
CA CYS A 352 3.17 -8.75 -31.06
C CYS A 352 3.28 -7.72 -29.94
N LEU A 353 4.42 -7.03 -29.89
CA LEU A 353 4.68 -5.95 -28.94
C LEU A 353 4.86 -4.64 -29.71
N ILE A 354 4.33 -3.54 -29.18
CA ILE A 354 4.58 -2.19 -29.68
C ILE A 354 5.18 -1.39 -28.54
N PHE A 355 6.38 -0.88 -28.77
CA PHE A 355 7.05 0.06 -27.88
C PHE A 355 6.93 1.44 -28.47
N GLY A 356 6.20 2.35 -27.83
CA GLY A 356 6.38 3.77 -28.11
C GLY A 356 7.76 4.20 -27.64
N VAL A 357 8.44 4.99 -28.47
CA VAL A 357 9.77 5.49 -28.15
C VAL A 357 9.85 7.01 -28.31
N GLY A 358 8.71 7.68 -28.53
CA GLY A 358 8.64 9.12 -28.70
C GLY A 358 9.64 9.61 -29.74
N LYS A 359 10.63 10.40 -29.31
CA LYS A 359 11.75 10.88 -30.15
C LYS A 359 13.10 10.24 -29.80
N ARG A 360 13.10 9.20 -28.96
CA ARG A 360 14.31 8.57 -28.43
C ARG A 360 15.07 7.86 -29.52
N LYS A 361 16.37 7.77 -29.33
CA LYS A 361 17.26 6.99 -30.17
C LYS A 361 17.56 5.65 -29.49
N ILE A 362 16.95 4.59 -29.99
CA ILE A 362 17.14 3.25 -29.43
C ILE A 362 18.54 2.73 -29.78
N ILE A 363 19.25 2.26 -28.75
CA ILE A 363 20.61 1.73 -28.92
C ILE A 363 20.65 0.22 -28.82
N SER A 364 19.69 -0.40 -28.13
CA SER A 364 19.66 -1.83 -27.87
C SER A 364 18.24 -2.35 -27.73
N ILE A 365 17.99 -3.50 -28.35
CA ILE A 365 16.81 -4.35 -28.14
C ILE A 365 17.33 -5.72 -27.73
N LYS A 366 17.01 -6.14 -26.51
CA LYS A 366 17.39 -7.45 -25.97
C LYS A 366 16.13 -8.29 -25.79
N ILE A 367 16.09 -9.46 -26.42
CA ILE A 367 15.08 -10.48 -26.17
C ILE A 367 15.67 -11.61 -25.32
N THR A 368 14.89 -12.07 -24.35
CA THR A 368 15.16 -13.26 -23.53
C THR A 368 14.02 -14.24 -23.74
N TRP A 369 14.33 -15.43 -24.25
CA TRP A 369 13.35 -16.47 -24.54
C TRP A 369 13.11 -17.35 -23.31
N GLN A 370 11.96 -18.03 -23.25
CA GLN A 370 11.63 -19.00 -22.19
C GLN A 370 12.62 -20.19 -22.13
N SER A 371 13.39 -20.44 -23.19
CA SER A 371 14.52 -21.39 -23.17
C SER A 371 15.74 -20.90 -22.38
N GLY A 372 15.76 -19.64 -21.94
CA GLY A 372 16.92 -18.97 -21.34
C GLY A 372 17.88 -18.36 -22.36
N LYS A 373 17.69 -18.62 -23.65
CA LYS A 373 18.49 -18.02 -24.72
C LYS A 373 18.21 -16.54 -24.86
N THR A 374 19.17 -15.80 -25.38
CA THR A 374 19.03 -14.37 -25.63
C THR A 374 19.44 -13.98 -27.04
N GLN A 375 18.86 -12.91 -27.55
CA GLN A 375 19.31 -12.24 -28.77
C GLN A 375 19.35 -10.74 -28.51
N ILE A 376 20.37 -10.07 -29.03
CA ILE A 376 20.55 -8.63 -28.89
C ILE A 376 20.72 -8.05 -30.29
N ILE A 377 20.02 -6.95 -30.55
CA ILE A 377 20.21 -6.15 -31.75
C ILE A 377 20.53 -4.73 -31.32
N GLU A 378 21.59 -4.16 -31.89
CA GLU A 378 22.00 -2.78 -31.63
C GLU A 378 21.58 -1.85 -32.77
N LYS A 379 21.40 -0.56 -32.43
CA LYS A 379 21.23 0.56 -33.38
C LYS A 379 20.17 0.31 -34.46
N GLN A 380 18.94 0.01 -34.04
CA GLN A 380 17.82 -0.22 -34.96
C GLN A 380 17.12 1.10 -35.36
N PRO A 381 16.69 1.22 -36.63
CA PRO A 381 15.71 2.23 -37.03
C PRO A 381 14.40 2.06 -36.27
N VAL A 382 13.67 3.16 -36.08
CA VAL A 382 12.32 3.20 -35.51
C VAL A 382 11.28 3.19 -36.64
N ASN A 383 10.02 2.92 -36.29
CA ASN A 383 8.86 2.79 -37.19
C ASN A 383 8.99 1.62 -38.16
N GLU A 384 9.55 0.51 -37.68
CA GLU A 384 9.69 -0.74 -38.43
C GLU A 384 9.15 -1.91 -37.60
N THR A 385 8.71 -2.96 -38.31
CA THR A 385 8.40 -4.25 -37.69
C THR A 385 9.63 -5.16 -37.72
N ILE A 386 10.09 -5.58 -36.55
CA ILE A 386 11.24 -6.46 -36.38
C ILE A 386 10.77 -7.87 -36.03
N LEU A 387 11.23 -8.87 -36.78
CA LEU A 387 10.99 -10.29 -36.48
C LEU A 387 12.20 -10.90 -35.77
N PHE A 388 12.00 -11.30 -34.51
CA PHE A 388 12.95 -12.13 -33.77
C PHE A 388 12.60 -13.62 -33.97
N ASP A 389 13.60 -14.43 -34.31
CA ASP A 389 13.46 -15.87 -34.49
C ASP A 389 14.42 -16.58 -33.50
N GLU A 390 13.85 -17.33 -32.55
CA GLU A 390 14.59 -17.94 -31.44
C GLU A 390 15.73 -18.84 -31.90
N LYS A 391 15.67 -19.39 -33.12
CA LYS A 391 16.75 -20.19 -33.70
C LYS A 391 18.08 -19.41 -33.78
N ASN A 392 18.04 -18.08 -33.81
CA ASN A 392 19.20 -17.19 -33.89
C ASN A 392 19.72 -16.78 -32.50
N ALA A 393 19.05 -17.19 -31.42
CA ALA A 393 19.41 -16.82 -30.06
C ALA A 393 20.59 -17.67 -29.53
N ILE A 394 21.41 -17.04 -28.69
CA ILE A 394 22.58 -17.65 -28.06
C ILE A 394 22.29 -18.04 -26.61
N ASP A 395 22.95 -19.09 -26.14
CA ASP A 395 22.90 -19.47 -24.72
C ASP A 395 23.55 -18.37 -23.89
N ASN A 396 22.83 -17.89 -22.88
CA ASN A 396 23.34 -16.89 -21.96
C ASN A 396 23.35 -17.47 -20.54
N ILE A 397 24.41 -17.17 -19.80
CA ILE A 397 24.48 -17.47 -18.37
C ILE A 397 23.96 -16.21 -17.67
N LEU A 398 22.78 -16.29 -17.08
CA LEU A 398 22.27 -15.24 -16.20
C LEU A 398 23.29 -15.02 -15.06
N THR A 399 24.06 -13.92 -15.12
CA THR A 399 24.88 -13.49 -13.99
C THR A 399 24.01 -12.66 -13.05
N GLU A 400 23.67 -13.25 -11.92
CA GLU A 400 22.97 -12.59 -10.83
C GLU A 400 23.92 -11.57 -10.15
N GLN A 401 23.59 -10.27 -10.22
CA GLN A 401 24.29 -9.27 -9.43
C GLN A 401 23.78 -9.34 -8.00
N LYS A 402 24.67 -9.61 -7.04
CA LYS A 402 24.32 -9.53 -5.62
C LYS A 402 24.17 -8.06 -5.23
N PRO A 403 22.98 -7.60 -4.82
CA PRO A 403 22.81 -6.24 -4.34
C PRO A 403 23.57 -6.03 -3.02
N VAL A 404 23.98 -4.79 -2.78
CA VAL A 404 24.56 -4.34 -1.51
C VAL A 404 23.42 -3.82 -0.65
N TYR A 405 23.24 -4.37 0.55
CA TYR A 405 22.19 -3.95 1.47
C TYR A 405 22.74 -2.98 2.52
N LEU A 406 21.95 -1.95 2.85
CA LEU A 406 22.24 -1.04 3.97
C LEU A 406 22.02 -1.72 5.33
N PHE A 407 21.12 -2.72 5.37
CA PHE A 407 20.77 -3.48 6.57
C PHE A 407 20.99 -4.97 6.34
N ALA A 408 21.44 -5.67 7.38
CA ALA A 408 21.50 -7.13 7.41
C ALA A 408 20.44 -7.65 8.38
N GLU A 409 19.73 -8.72 8.00
CA GLU A 409 18.82 -9.40 8.90
C GLU A 409 19.61 -10.13 9.98
N ILE A 410 19.33 -9.81 11.25
CA ILE A 410 19.76 -10.64 12.37
C ILE A 410 18.88 -11.89 12.40
N GLN A 411 19.48 -13.05 12.70
CA GLN A 411 18.77 -14.33 12.68
C GLN A 411 17.51 -14.26 13.56
N LYS A 412 16.36 -14.64 13.00
CA LYS A 412 15.04 -14.57 13.66
C LYS A 412 15.01 -15.44 14.92
N ASP A 413 15.35 -14.85 16.06
CA ASP A 413 15.23 -15.49 17.37
C ASP A 413 13.80 -15.31 17.90
N SER A 414 13.12 -16.43 18.17
CA SER A 414 11.77 -16.45 18.74
C SER A 414 11.67 -15.84 20.15
N THR A 415 12.80 -15.48 20.76
CA THR A 415 12.86 -14.83 22.08
C THR A 415 12.69 -13.30 22.05
N VAL A 416 12.65 -12.69 20.85
CA VAL A 416 12.39 -11.25 20.69
C VAL A 416 10.90 -10.93 20.94
N PHE A 417 10.62 -9.78 21.56
CA PHE A 417 9.27 -9.33 21.89
C PHE A 417 8.34 -9.35 20.67
N ARG A 418 7.14 -9.93 20.86
CA ARG A 418 6.04 -9.82 19.91
C ARG A 418 4.95 -8.98 20.54
N HIS A 419 4.67 -7.83 19.93
CA HIS A 419 3.52 -7.01 20.33
C HIS A 419 2.22 -7.75 20.05
N ILE A 420 1.31 -7.74 21.01
CA ILE A 420 0.00 -8.37 20.93
C ILE A 420 -1.02 -7.32 21.36
N GLU A 421 -1.73 -6.79 20.38
CA GLU A 421 -2.85 -5.87 20.60
C GLU A 421 -4.04 -6.57 21.28
N ASP A 422 -4.86 -5.77 21.96
CA ASP A 422 -6.14 -6.23 22.50
C ASP A 422 -7.25 -6.24 21.43
N ASP A 423 -8.44 -6.72 21.81
CA ASP A 423 -9.61 -6.80 20.92
C ASP A 423 -10.51 -5.54 20.98
N TYR A 424 -10.03 -4.44 21.56
CA TYR A 424 -10.78 -3.20 21.63
C TYR A 424 -11.05 -2.63 20.23
N ASN A 425 -12.28 -2.15 20.04
CA ASN A 425 -12.77 -1.63 18.77
C ASN A 425 -13.35 -0.23 18.95
N ASP A 426 -12.53 0.79 18.64
CA ASP A 426 -12.90 2.20 18.73
C ASP A 426 -14.15 2.54 17.91
N PHE A 427 -14.30 1.90 16.74
CA PHE A 427 -15.40 2.18 15.81
C PHE A 427 -16.78 1.83 16.39
N LYS A 428 -16.85 1.01 17.44
CA LYS A 428 -18.11 0.74 18.17
C LYS A 428 -18.64 1.96 18.90
N ARG A 429 -17.74 2.81 19.41
CA ARG A 429 -18.10 4.04 20.12
C ARG A 429 -18.11 5.23 19.17
N GLU A 430 -17.15 5.31 18.26
CA GLU A 430 -16.95 6.43 17.36
C GLU A 430 -16.85 5.92 15.91
N PRO A 431 -17.99 5.65 15.23
CA PRO A 431 -18.00 5.00 13.90
C PRO A 431 -17.39 5.81 12.76
N LEU A 432 -17.07 7.09 13.00
CA LEU A 432 -16.49 8.00 12.00
C LEU A 432 -14.99 8.20 12.19
N LEU A 433 -14.34 7.43 13.08
CA LEU A 433 -12.89 7.46 13.21
C LEU A 433 -12.22 7.00 11.91
N PRO A 434 -11.12 7.65 11.50
CA PRO A 434 -10.36 7.21 10.33
C PRO A 434 -9.47 6.00 10.63
N HIS A 435 -9.04 5.83 11.89
CA HIS A 435 -8.21 4.72 12.37
C HIS A 435 -8.40 4.50 13.88
N GLN A 436 -7.88 3.39 14.41
CA GLN A 436 -8.02 3.04 15.83
C GLN A 436 -6.90 3.68 16.67
N PHE A 437 -7.25 4.64 17.52
CA PHE A 437 -6.28 5.30 18.40
C PHE A 437 -5.91 4.45 19.62
N SER A 438 -6.69 3.41 19.95
CA SER A 438 -6.32 2.42 20.97
C SER A 438 -5.09 1.60 20.62
N LYS A 439 -4.73 1.48 19.34
CA LYS A 439 -3.68 0.58 18.82
C LYS A 439 -2.47 1.33 18.27
N ASN A 440 -2.09 2.41 18.95
CA ASN A 440 -0.98 3.28 18.53
C ASN A 440 0.39 2.81 19.04
N GLY A 441 0.42 1.83 19.94
CA GLY A 441 1.65 1.18 20.38
C GLY A 441 2.25 0.23 19.32
N PRO A 442 3.37 -0.44 19.64
CA PRO A 442 4.15 -0.27 20.86
C PRO A 442 5.11 0.93 20.78
N ALA A 443 5.33 1.59 21.91
CA ALA A 443 6.44 2.51 22.08
C ALA A 443 7.81 1.79 21.95
N LEU A 444 8.81 2.43 21.34
CA LEU A 444 10.18 1.92 21.25
C LEU A 444 11.17 3.00 21.71
N ALA A 445 12.08 2.65 22.63
CA ALA A 445 13.18 3.51 23.03
C ALA A 445 14.50 2.73 22.97
N VAL A 446 15.57 3.40 22.52
CA VAL A 446 16.90 2.82 22.32
C VAL A 446 17.93 3.64 23.07
N GLY A 447 18.84 2.98 23.79
CA GLY A 447 19.94 3.61 24.51
C GLY A 447 20.68 2.61 25.39
N ASP A 448 21.94 2.90 25.70
CA ASP A 448 22.76 2.10 26.62
C ASP A 448 22.30 2.31 28.08
N VAL A 449 21.47 1.40 28.60
CA VAL A 449 20.91 1.52 29.95
C VAL A 449 21.79 0.87 31.03
N ASN A 450 22.81 0.12 30.63
CA ASN A 450 23.67 -0.65 31.52
C ASN A 450 25.14 -0.19 31.54
N GLY A 451 25.49 0.78 30.69
CA GLY A 451 26.78 1.45 30.62
C GLY A 451 27.89 0.63 29.95
N ASP A 452 27.56 -0.38 29.13
CA ASP A 452 28.55 -1.25 28.47
C ASP A 452 29.01 -0.74 27.09
N GLY A 453 28.48 0.40 26.65
CA GLY A 453 28.77 1.03 25.35
C GLY A 453 27.99 0.43 24.19
N LYS A 454 26.98 -0.42 24.44
CA LYS A 454 26.09 -0.96 23.41
C LYS A 454 24.66 -0.50 23.65
N ASP A 455 23.98 -0.10 22.59
CA ASP A 455 22.59 0.31 22.69
C ASP A 455 21.69 -0.89 23.01
N ASP A 456 20.96 -0.77 24.11
CA ASP A 456 19.86 -1.64 24.52
C ASP A 456 18.52 -1.08 23.99
N PHE A 457 17.43 -1.82 24.13
CA PHE A 457 16.11 -1.27 23.79
C PHE A 457 15.00 -1.66 24.77
N PHE A 458 14.11 -0.70 25.01
CA PHE A 458 12.81 -0.88 25.65
C PHE A 458 11.72 -0.93 24.57
N ILE A 459 10.76 -1.82 24.75
CA ILE A 459 9.56 -1.92 23.92
C ILE A 459 8.31 -1.97 24.81
N GLY A 460 7.36 -1.08 24.54
CA GLY A 460 6.09 -0.99 25.22
C GLY A 460 5.17 -2.17 24.92
N GLY A 461 4.22 -2.43 25.81
CA GLY A 461 3.13 -3.37 25.57
C GLY A 461 1.81 -2.64 25.32
N ALA A 462 0.91 -3.31 24.59
CA ALA A 462 -0.49 -2.92 24.56
C ALA A 462 -1.13 -3.18 25.92
N LYS A 463 -2.32 -2.64 26.13
CA LYS A 463 -3.11 -2.94 27.32
C LYS A 463 -3.32 -4.45 27.47
N GLY A 464 -2.94 -4.99 28.63
CA GLY A 464 -2.94 -6.41 28.95
C GLY A 464 -1.60 -7.12 28.68
N GLN A 465 -0.62 -6.44 28.07
CA GLN A 465 0.71 -6.96 27.80
C GLN A 465 1.78 -6.15 28.55
N ALA A 466 2.68 -6.83 29.26
CA ALA A 466 3.79 -6.16 29.92
C ALA A 466 4.83 -5.68 28.90
N ALA A 467 5.35 -4.47 29.12
CA ALA A 467 6.51 -3.99 28.39
C ALA A 467 7.76 -4.83 28.69
N ALA A 468 8.80 -4.66 27.87
CA ALA A 468 10.03 -5.41 28.02
C ALA A 468 11.26 -4.56 27.72
N ILE A 469 12.39 -4.93 28.32
CA ILE A 469 13.71 -4.37 27.99
C ILE A 469 14.68 -5.49 27.63
N TYR A 470 15.51 -5.23 26.64
CA TYR A 470 16.45 -6.19 26.07
C TYR A 470 17.86 -5.61 26.05
N PHE A 471 18.80 -6.38 26.60
CA PHE A 471 20.21 -6.03 26.60
C PHE A 471 20.92 -6.54 25.36
N ASN A 472 21.79 -5.71 24.80
CA ASN A 472 22.58 -6.01 23.62
C ASN A 472 23.87 -6.73 23.99
N GLU A 473 23.95 -8.01 23.65
CA GLU A 473 25.15 -8.82 23.89
C GLU A 473 26.17 -8.72 22.74
N GLY A 474 25.86 -7.92 21.71
CA GLY A 474 26.64 -7.83 20.47
C GLY A 474 26.30 -8.91 19.45
N ASN A 475 26.86 -8.79 18.24
CA ASN A 475 26.65 -9.71 17.12
C ASN A 475 25.16 -9.97 16.78
N GLY A 476 24.30 -8.98 17.01
CA GLY A 476 22.85 -9.08 16.76
C GLY A 476 22.07 -9.92 17.77
N LYS A 477 22.65 -10.23 18.94
CA LYS A 477 21.98 -10.98 20.00
C LYS A 477 21.43 -10.03 21.08
N PHE A 478 20.17 -10.21 21.43
CA PHE A 478 19.48 -9.47 22.47
C PHE A 478 18.90 -10.41 23.53
N ILE A 479 19.04 -10.07 24.81
CA ILE A 479 18.52 -10.88 25.93
C ILE A 479 17.48 -10.09 26.70
N LYS A 480 16.27 -10.64 26.84
CA LYS A 480 15.22 -10.06 27.68
C LYS A 480 15.68 -10.03 29.15
N LYS A 481 15.59 -8.88 29.78
CA LYS A 481 15.82 -8.69 31.21
C LYS A 481 14.49 -8.86 31.97
N ASP A 482 14.52 -9.60 33.08
CA ASP A 482 13.34 -9.78 33.94
C ASP A 482 13.05 -8.49 34.73
N MET A 483 11.83 -7.95 34.58
CA MET A 483 11.40 -6.67 35.13
C MET A 483 9.96 -6.79 35.68
N PRO A 484 9.78 -7.29 36.91
CA PRO A 484 8.45 -7.46 37.51
C PRO A 484 7.62 -6.17 37.57
N ILE A 485 8.27 -5.01 37.65
CA ILE A 485 7.59 -3.71 37.69
C ILE A 485 6.77 -3.41 36.42
N PHE A 486 7.14 -3.99 35.27
CA PHE A 486 6.36 -3.81 34.03
C PHE A 486 5.08 -4.66 34.04
N GLU A 487 5.06 -5.78 34.77
CA GLU A 487 3.87 -6.61 34.96
C GLU A 487 2.81 -5.90 35.83
N GLU A 488 3.23 -5.01 36.73
CA GLU A 488 2.31 -4.19 37.54
C GLU A 488 1.58 -3.13 36.71
N HIS A 489 2.12 -2.78 35.54
CA HIS A 489 1.61 -1.71 34.67
C HIS A 489 1.01 -2.21 33.35
N VAL A 490 0.62 -3.48 33.28
CA VAL A 490 -0.01 -4.07 32.08
C VAL A 490 -1.31 -3.39 31.67
N LEU A 491 -2.02 -2.71 32.58
CA LEU A 491 -3.30 -2.06 32.27
C LEU A 491 -3.18 -0.71 31.53
N PHE A 492 -1.97 -0.32 31.15
CA PHE A 492 -1.68 0.95 30.48
C PHE A 492 -1.17 0.70 29.07
N GLU A 493 -1.75 1.41 28.10
CA GLU A 493 -1.29 1.42 26.70
C GLU A 493 -0.02 2.25 26.56
N ASN A 494 1.07 1.68 26.02
CA ASN A 494 2.37 2.35 25.95
C ASN A 494 2.58 2.92 24.53
N VAL A 495 2.37 4.23 24.37
CA VAL A 495 2.35 4.89 23.04
C VAL A 495 3.62 5.67 22.69
N GLU A 496 4.41 6.07 23.69
CA GLU A 496 5.70 6.74 23.50
C GLU A 496 6.64 6.40 24.66
N ALA A 497 7.94 6.30 24.39
CA ALA A 497 8.94 6.01 25.40
C ALA A 497 10.25 6.73 25.11
N LEU A 498 10.89 7.25 26.15
CA LEU A 498 12.16 7.96 26.06
C LEU A 498 13.14 7.40 27.10
N LEU A 499 14.35 7.07 26.66
CA LEU A 499 15.49 6.81 27.53
C LEU A 499 16.34 8.08 27.61
N THR A 500 16.40 8.69 28.78
CA THR A 500 17.09 9.96 28.99
C THR A 500 17.48 10.10 30.45
N ASP A 501 18.60 10.77 30.71
CA ASP A 501 19.02 11.12 32.07
C ASP A 501 18.07 12.19 32.64
N LEU A 502 17.17 11.80 33.55
CA LEU A 502 16.19 12.73 34.11
C LEU A 502 16.73 13.41 35.36
N ASP A 503 17.60 12.77 36.15
CA ASP A 503 18.11 13.30 37.42
C ASP A 503 19.57 13.76 37.42
N ASN A 504 20.22 13.73 36.26
CA ASN A 504 21.61 14.13 36.00
C ASN A 504 22.64 13.27 36.74
N ASP A 505 22.36 11.98 36.96
CA ASP A 505 23.32 11.04 37.55
C ASP A 505 24.17 10.29 36.51
N GLY A 506 23.88 10.50 35.22
CA GLY A 506 24.64 9.99 34.08
C GLY A 506 24.16 8.64 33.55
N ASP A 507 23.14 8.03 34.16
CA ASP A 507 22.45 6.88 33.59
C ASP A 507 21.16 7.29 32.84
N LEU A 508 20.64 6.40 32.00
CA LEU A 508 19.39 6.66 31.26
C LEU A 508 18.20 6.16 32.07
N ASP A 509 17.38 7.09 32.56
CA ASP A 509 16.06 6.81 33.11
C ASP A 509 15.04 6.55 31.99
N LEU A 510 13.93 5.88 32.33
CA LEU A 510 12.87 5.56 31.39
C LEU A 510 11.62 6.39 31.67
N TYR A 511 11.17 7.16 30.68
CA TYR A 511 9.87 7.83 30.66
C TYR A 511 8.92 7.14 29.67
N VAL A 512 7.73 6.74 30.12
CA VAL A 512 6.72 6.06 29.31
C VAL A 512 5.41 6.83 29.34
N VAL A 513 4.91 7.18 28.16
CA VAL A 513 3.65 7.90 27.97
C VAL A 513 2.51 6.88 27.82
N SER A 514 1.41 7.14 28.53
CA SER A 514 0.18 6.36 28.41
C SER A 514 -0.81 7.03 27.46
N GLY A 515 -1.30 6.28 26.48
CA GLY A 515 -2.20 6.79 25.44
C GLY A 515 -3.40 5.89 25.19
N GLY A 516 -3.87 5.88 23.95
CA GLY A 516 -5.02 5.08 23.54
C GLY A 516 -6.34 5.84 23.55
N ASN A 517 -7.42 5.14 23.20
CA ASN A 517 -8.78 5.70 23.15
C ASN A 517 -9.70 5.14 24.25
N GLU A 518 -9.10 4.61 25.31
CA GLU A 518 -9.80 3.97 26.44
C GLU A 518 -9.66 4.79 27.73
N THR A 519 -8.77 4.40 28.65
CA THR A 519 -8.59 4.96 30.00
C THR A 519 -7.14 4.75 30.48
N ASN A 520 -6.81 5.16 31.72
CA ASN A 520 -5.49 5.02 32.34
C ASN A 520 -4.38 5.81 31.62
N PHE A 521 -4.48 7.14 31.67
CA PHE A 521 -3.53 8.03 30.97
C PHE A 521 -2.36 8.52 31.82
N GLN A 522 -2.15 7.93 33.01
CA GLN A 522 -1.04 8.33 33.86
C GLN A 522 0.28 7.86 33.24
N ASP A 523 1.13 8.83 32.87
CA ASP A 523 2.48 8.58 32.41
C ASP A 523 3.38 8.11 33.58
N ARG A 524 4.44 7.37 33.27
CA ARG A 524 5.31 6.70 34.24
C ARG A 524 6.77 7.08 34.03
N ILE A 525 7.48 7.34 35.13
CA ILE A 525 8.94 7.47 35.15
C ILE A 525 9.52 6.32 35.97
N TYR A 526 10.54 5.69 35.45
CA TYR A 526 11.32 4.67 36.14
C TYR A 526 12.77 5.13 36.26
N LYS A 527 13.26 5.17 37.49
CA LYS A 527 14.65 5.50 37.79
C LYS A 527 15.54 4.29 37.50
N ASN A 528 16.65 4.51 36.80
CA ASN A 528 17.67 3.49 36.57
C ASN A 528 18.72 3.47 37.71
N ASP A 529 19.44 2.36 37.85
CA ASP A 529 20.52 2.16 38.83
C ASP A 529 21.92 2.06 38.19
N GLY A 530 22.03 2.49 36.93
CA GLY A 530 23.20 2.38 36.07
C GLY A 530 23.48 0.98 35.54
N LYS A 531 22.63 -0.01 35.84
CA LYS A 531 22.78 -1.41 35.41
C LYS A 531 21.53 -1.92 34.69
N GLY A 532 20.66 -1.01 34.28
CA GLY A 532 19.38 -1.30 33.63
C GLY A 532 18.35 -1.93 34.56
N ASN A 533 18.42 -1.70 35.88
CA ASN A 533 17.33 -2.08 36.79
C ASN A 533 16.46 -0.86 37.09
N PHE A 534 15.20 -0.93 36.66
CA PHE A 534 14.27 0.19 36.70
C PHE A 534 13.35 0.13 37.92
N THR A 535 13.23 1.25 38.65
CA THR A 535 12.31 1.41 39.79
C THR A 535 11.32 2.52 39.53
N TYR A 536 10.02 2.21 39.61
CA TYR A 536 8.94 3.18 39.38
C TYR A 536 8.95 4.32 40.41
N GLN A 537 8.75 5.55 39.93
CA GLN A 537 8.70 6.79 40.71
C GLN A 537 7.29 7.42 40.61
N PRO A 538 6.32 7.07 41.47
CA PRO A 538 4.94 7.54 41.35
C PRO A 538 4.75 9.04 41.64
N ASP A 539 5.56 9.60 42.54
CA ASP A 539 5.37 10.97 43.05
C ASP A 539 6.18 12.03 42.27
N ILE A 540 6.93 11.62 41.25
CA ILE A 540 7.81 12.53 40.51
C ILE A 540 7.07 13.34 39.44
N LEU A 541 5.92 12.84 38.95
CA LEU A 541 5.15 13.44 37.86
C LEU A 541 3.74 13.83 38.35
N PRO A 542 3.21 15.00 37.94
CA PRO A 542 1.81 15.35 38.18
C PRO A 542 0.83 14.39 37.49
N ALA A 543 -0.44 14.49 37.88
CA ALA A 543 -1.50 13.70 37.27
C ALA A 543 -1.67 14.05 35.77
N THR A 544 -1.58 13.03 34.92
CA THR A 544 -1.86 13.13 33.48
C THR A 544 -3.20 12.47 33.19
N VAL A 545 -4.18 13.28 32.74
CA VAL A 545 -5.61 12.87 32.66
C VAL A 545 -6.15 12.79 31.24
N SER A 546 -5.31 13.01 30.23
CA SER A 546 -5.69 12.97 28.81
C SER A 546 -4.83 11.95 28.07
N SER A 547 -5.35 11.33 27.01
CA SER A 547 -4.58 10.40 26.18
C SER A 547 -3.32 11.04 25.63
N GLY A 548 -2.18 10.37 25.82
CA GLY A 548 -0.87 10.81 25.35
C GLY A 548 -0.62 10.49 23.90
N GLY A 549 0.22 11.31 23.29
CA GLY A 549 0.87 11.05 22.00
C GLY A 549 2.36 11.27 22.15
N ALA A 550 2.89 12.29 21.50
CA ALA A 550 4.32 12.58 21.51
C ALA A 550 4.85 13.07 22.86
N ALA A 551 6.12 12.77 23.14
CA ALA A 551 6.88 13.41 24.20
C ALA A 551 8.27 13.83 23.74
N VAL A 552 8.81 14.87 24.40
CA VAL A 552 10.21 15.27 24.28
C VAL A 552 10.71 15.77 25.63
N VAL A 553 11.93 15.35 25.99
CA VAL A 553 12.66 15.85 27.15
C VAL A 553 13.76 16.78 26.66
N PHE A 554 13.85 17.98 27.23
CA PHE A 554 14.75 19.01 26.75
C PHE A 554 15.07 20.05 27.83
N THR A 555 16.11 20.83 27.60
CA THR A 555 16.37 22.09 28.33
C THR A 555 16.13 23.26 27.38
N LEU A 556 15.69 24.41 27.89
CA LEU A 556 15.55 25.63 27.08
C LEU A 556 16.92 26.17 26.68
N ASP A 557 17.88 26.15 27.60
CA ASP A 557 19.28 26.45 27.37
C ASP A 557 20.16 25.60 28.29
N LYS A 558 21.49 25.74 28.19
CA LYS A 558 22.47 24.95 28.96
C LYS A 558 22.37 25.12 30.48
N ASP A 559 21.78 26.21 30.95
CA ASP A 559 21.71 26.57 32.37
C ASP A 559 20.30 26.36 32.95
N SER A 560 19.34 25.94 32.11
CA SER A 560 17.94 25.79 32.48
C SER A 560 17.62 24.42 33.08
N ASN A 561 16.53 24.37 33.85
CA ASN A 561 15.97 23.11 34.34
C ASN A 561 15.50 22.24 33.18
N LEU A 562 15.42 20.93 33.43
CA LEU A 562 14.84 19.97 32.49
C LEU A 562 13.33 20.20 32.33
N PHE A 563 12.85 20.11 31.11
CA PHE A 563 11.44 20.16 30.74
C PHE A 563 11.01 18.87 30.05
N ILE A 564 9.75 18.50 30.23
CA ILE A 564 9.08 17.46 29.45
C ILE A 564 7.88 18.12 28.77
N PHE A 565 7.85 18.13 27.45
CA PHE A 565 6.61 18.39 26.72
C PHE A 565 5.93 17.06 26.42
N ARG A 566 4.64 16.98 26.72
CA ARG A 566 3.80 15.80 26.53
C ARG A 566 2.53 16.20 25.77
N GLY A 567 2.49 15.84 24.49
CA GLY A 567 1.37 16.08 23.59
C GLY A 567 0.17 15.21 23.95
N GLY A 568 -1.03 15.80 23.94
CA GLY A 568 -2.26 15.02 24.01
C GLY A 568 -2.70 14.60 22.61
N GLN A 569 -3.04 13.32 22.41
CA GLN A 569 -3.35 12.77 21.09
C GLN A 569 -4.86 12.77 20.78
N ILE A 570 -5.69 12.15 21.62
CA ILE A 570 -7.14 12.07 21.40
C ILE A 570 -7.99 12.35 22.65
N SER A 571 -9.17 12.94 22.46
CA SER A 571 -10.21 13.03 23.49
C SER A 571 -11.18 11.85 23.35
N THR A 572 -11.11 10.91 24.29
CA THR A 572 -11.94 9.70 24.34
C THR A 572 -13.43 9.99 24.15
N GLY A 573 -14.03 9.45 23.08
CA GLY A 573 -15.47 9.58 22.80
C GLY A 573 -15.88 10.95 22.22
N ALA A 574 -14.90 11.78 21.88
CA ALA A 574 -15.11 13.14 21.41
C ALA A 574 -14.20 13.52 20.24
N TYR A 575 -13.82 12.56 19.39
CA TYR A 575 -13.08 12.86 18.16
C TYR A 575 -13.85 13.87 17.27
N PRO A 576 -13.19 14.89 16.66
CA PRO A 576 -11.74 15.16 16.64
C PRO A 576 -11.29 16.26 17.64
N LEU A 577 -11.87 16.33 18.85
CA LEU A 577 -11.51 17.39 19.80
C LEU A 577 -10.10 17.19 20.37
N ALA A 578 -9.29 18.26 20.30
CA ALA A 578 -7.92 18.28 20.83
C ALA A 578 -7.91 18.13 22.36
N PRO A 579 -7.24 17.10 22.91
CA PRO A 579 -7.14 16.90 24.35
C PRO A 579 -6.12 17.87 24.99
N ARG A 580 -5.99 17.80 26.32
CA ARG A 580 -4.96 18.57 27.04
C ARG A 580 -3.55 18.06 26.73
N SER A 581 -2.64 18.94 26.34
CA SER A 581 -1.17 18.71 26.37
C SER A 581 -0.55 19.32 27.63
N TYR A 582 0.67 18.90 27.98
CA TYR A 582 1.37 19.33 29.19
C TYR A 582 2.79 19.81 28.90
N LEU A 583 3.25 20.80 29.65
CA LEU A 583 4.64 21.16 29.80
C LEU A 583 5.01 21.01 31.28
N PHE A 584 5.87 20.06 31.57
CA PHE A 584 6.40 19.83 32.90
C PHE A 584 7.79 20.42 33.03
N LYS A 585 8.10 21.01 34.19
CA LYS A 585 9.43 21.54 34.51
C LYS A 585 9.96 20.87 35.77
N LYS A 586 11.21 20.41 35.75
CA LYS A 586 11.87 19.81 36.91
C LYS A 586 12.25 20.89 37.92
N GLU A 587 11.76 20.76 39.15
CA GLU A 587 12.03 21.64 40.29
C GLU A 587 12.18 20.79 41.55
N ASN A 588 13.30 20.95 42.28
CA ASN A 588 13.57 20.22 43.53
C ASN A 588 13.43 18.69 43.42
N GLY A 589 13.83 18.11 42.28
CA GLY A 589 13.79 16.66 42.04
C GLY A 589 12.45 16.12 41.53
N VAL A 590 11.39 16.92 41.50
CA VAL A 590 10.06 16.54 40.97
C VAL A 590 9.66 17.42 39.79
N PHE A 591 8.66 17.01 39.02
CA PHE A 591 8.12 17.78 37.90
C PHE A 591 6.88 18.58 38.32
N ALA A 592 6.81 19.85 37.90
CA ALA A 592 5.64 20.71 38.09
C ALA A 592 4.97 21.03 36.74
N ASP A 593 3.63 21.03 36.68
CA ASP A 593 2.87 21.46 35.50
C ASP A 593 2.94 22.98 35.35
N VAL A 594 3.61 23.43 34.29
CA VAL A 594 3.78 24.84 33.92
C VAL A 594 3.16 25.15 32.56
N THR A 595 2.16 24.38 32.14
CA THR A 595 1.58 24.41 30.80
C THR A 595 0.97 25.78 30.46
N PRO A 596 1.50 26.48 29.43
CA PRO A 596 0.93 27.74 28.97
C PRO A 596 -0.36 27.53 28.17
N ASP A 597 -1.22 28.55 28.11
CA ASP A 597 -2.51 28.46 27.42
C ASP A 597 -2.38 28.07 25.95
N VAL A 598 -1.32 28.51 25.27
CA VAL A 598 -1.04 28.17 23.86
C VAL A 598 -0.81 26.68 23.64
N LEU A 599 -0.32 25.95 24.65
CA LEU A 599 -0.06 24.51 24.56
C LEU A 599 -1.24 23.65 25.04
N LYS A 600 -2.11 24.17 25.91
CA LYS A 600 -3.15 23.36 26.58
C LYS A 600 -3.98 22.53 25.60
N ASN A 601 -4.45 23.09 24.50
CA ASN A 601 -5.27 22.37 23.50
C ASN A 601 -4.76 22.64 22.08
N ILE A 602 -3.44 22.57 21.88
CA ILE A 602 -2.79 22.97 20.61
C ILE A 602 -3.16 22.09 19.41
N GLY A 603 -3.59 20.84 19.64
CA GLY A 603 -3.97 19.89 18.59
C GLY A 603 -4.00 18.45 19.09
N MET A 604 -4.22 17.51 18.18
CA MET A 604 -4.14 16.06 18.40
C MET A 604 -2.70 15.56 18.21
N VAL A 605 -1.81 15.99 19.10
CA VAL A 605 -0.35 15.95 18.91
C VAL A 605 0.17 14.52 18.73
N SER A 606 0.69 14.24 17.54
CA SER A 606 1.27 12.95 17.15
C SER A 606 2.79 12.95 17.23
N THR A 607 3.45 14.10 17.07
CA THR A 607 4.92 14.20 17.10
C THR A 607 5.39 15.58 17.60
N ALA A 608 6.51 15.59 18.32
CA ALA A 608 7.17 16.81 18.76
C ALA A 608 8.69 16.64 18.79
N LYS A 609 9.43 17.72 18.49
CA LYS A 609 10.88 17.81 18.58
C LYS A 609 11.28 19.21 19.07
N THR A 610 12.52 19.35 19.51
CA THR A 610 13.08 20.64 19.93
C THR A 610 14.35 20.97 19.17
N ALA A 611 14.51 22.24 18.82
CA ALA A 611 15.74 22.77 18.22
C ALA A 611 15.74 24.30 18.33
N ASP A 612 16.93 24.90 18.39
CA ASP A 612 17.11 26.34 18.26
C ASP A 612 16.99 26.74 16.77
N VAL A 613 15.76 26.99 16.29
CA VAL A 613 15.51 27.23 14.86
C VAL A 613 15.89 28.65 14.44
N ASN A 614 15.96 29.57 15.39
CA ASN A 614 16.23 30.99 15.14
C ASN A 614 17.66 31.41 15.52
N LYS A 615 18.46 30.50 16.09
CA LYS A 615 19.83 30.70 16.58
C LYS A 615 19.96 31.73 17.70
N ASP A 616 18.99 31.83 18.59
CA ASP A 616 19.05 32.71 19.76
C ASP A 616 19.63 32.04 21.01
N GLY A 617 19.99 30.76 20.91
CA GLY A 617 20.53 29.95 21.98
C GLY A 617 19.45 29.36 22.91
N ILE A 618 18.17 29.46 22.54
CA ILE A 618 17.03 28.89 23.25
C ILE A 618 16.37 27.85 22.36
N ASN A 619 16.12 26.65 22.90
CA ASN A 619 15.40 25.61 22.18
C ASN A 619 13.93 26.00 21.97
N ASP A 620 13.50 25.93 20.72
CA ASP A 620 12.11 26.06 20.30
C ASP A 620 11.44 24.68 20.26
N LEU A 621 10.10 24.67 20.38
CA LEU A 621 9.30 23.45 20.32
C LEU A 621 8.62 23.34 18.95
N ILE A 622 8.94 22.30 18.19
CA ILE A 622 8.33 22.00 16.89
C ILE A 622 7.30 20.89 17.08
N ILE A 623 6.05 21.17 16.74
CA ILE A 623 4.90 20.27 16.91
C ILE A 623 4.26 20.00 15.56
N ALA A 624 3.87 18.75 15.34
CA ALA A 624 2.88 18.40 14.33
C ALA A 624 1.83 17.44 14.90
N ALA A 625 0.64 17.50 14.31
CA ALA A 625 -0.54 16.77 14.75
C ALA A 625 -1.46 16.50 13.57
N GLU A 626 -2.54 15.77 13.83
CA GLU A 626 -3.66 15.69 12.90
C GLU A 626 -4.41 17.03 12.78
N PHE A 627 -4.83 17.35 11.55
CA PHE A 627 -5.59 18.54 11.18
C PHE A 627 -4.91 19.89 11.44
N MET A 628 -3.59 19.92 11.64
CA MET A 628 -2.85 21.17 11.93
C MET A 628 -1.62 21.36 11.03
N PRO A 629 -1.19 22.61 10.80
CA PRO A 629 0.11 22.88 10.20
C PRO A 629 1.25 22.51 11.14
N VAL A 630 2.41 22.18 10.57
CA VAL A 630 3.66 22.10 11.34
C VAL A 630 3.87 23.46 12.03
N THR A 631 4.01 23.44 13.35
CA THR A 631 4.00 24.64 14.19
C THR A 631 5.25 24.71 15.03
N ILE A 632 5.94 25.84 14.98
CA ILE A 632 7.10 26.16 15.81
C ILE A 632 6.63 27.10 16.92
N LEU A 633 6.91 26.77 18.18
CA LEU A 633 6.71 27.66 19.32
C LEU A 633 8.06 28.13 19.82
N TYR A 634 8.27 29.44 19.80
CA TYR A 634 9.55 30.00 20.19
C TYR A 634 9.75 29.97 21.70
N GLY A 635 10.88 29.44 22.13
CA GLY A 635 11.25 29.30 23.53
C GLY A 635 11.56 30.63 24.20
N MET A 636 11.34 30.70 25.51
CA MET A 636 11.63 31.87 26.34
C MET A 636 12.17 31.42 27.71
N LYS A 637 13.20 32.08 28.23
CA LYS A 637 13.84 31.71 29.51
C LYS A 637 12.93 31.82 30.74
N ALA A 638 11.86 32.61 30.63
CA ALA A 638 10.92 32.85 31.72
C ALA A 638 9.51 32.40 31.34
N ALA A 639 8.71 32.06 32.35
CA ALA A 639 7.30 31.74 32.18
C ALA A 639 6.59 32.86 31.38
N PRO A 640 5.72 32.50 30.42
CA PRO A 640 5.10 31.19 30.26
C PRO A 640 5.87 30.23 29.32
N TYR A 641 7.16 30.50 29.06
CA TYR A 641 8.12 29.68 28.28
C TYR A 641 7.84 29.58 26.77
N PHE A 642 6.57 29.58 26.37
CA PHE A 642 6.13 29.63 24.98
C PHE A 642 4.94 30.59 24.86
N THR A 643 5.03 31.55 23.94
CA THR A 643 3.92 32.50 23.66
C THR A 643 3.76 32.78 22.18
N LYS A 644 4.87 32.88 21.45
CA LYS A 644 4.90 33.17 20.04
C LYS A 644 4.98 31.85 19.27
N SER A 645 4.10 31.67 18.30
CA SER A 645 4.13 30.54 17.39
C SER A 645 4.26 30.99 15.93
N LEU A 646 4.90 30.16 15.12
CA LEU A 646 4.91 30.23 13.66
C LEU A 646 4.29 28.96 13.10
N GLN A 647 3.22 29.10 12.33
CA GLN A 647 2.67 27.99 11.54
C GLN A 647 3.32 28.01 10.16
N ILE A 648 3.89 26.87 9.74
CA ILE A 648 4.51 26.75 8.42
C ILE A 648 3.40 26.81 7.35
N PRO A 649 3.45 27.76 6.40
CA PRO A 649 2.43 27.87 5.36
C PRO A 649 2.29 26.59 4.53
N HIS A 650 1.06 26.29 4.08
CA HIS A 650 0.75 25.12 3.24
C HIS A 650 1.14 23.76 3.83
N SER A 651 1.26 23.67 5.16
CA SER A 651 1.63 22.44 5.87
C SER A 651 0.49 21.82 6.68
N THR A 652 -0.78 22.21 6.48
CA THR A 652 -1.89 21.55 7.18
C THR A 652 -2.03 20.10 6.71
N GLY A 653 -2.02 19.14 7.64
CA GLY A 653 -2.02 17.72 7.30
C GLY A 653 -2.33 16.80 8.48
N TRP A 654 -2.16 15.51 8.27
CA TRP A 654 -2.23 14.44 9.27
C TRP A 654 -0.82 13.93 9.53
N TRP A 655 -0.04 14.74 10.23
CA TRP A 655 1.37 14.47 10.47
C TRP A 655 1.55 13.35 11.48
N ASN A 656 2.56 12.51 11.28
CA ASN A 656 2.84 11.37 12.16
C ASN A 656 4.25 11.42 12.78
N CYS A 657 5.22 12.04 12.10
CA CYS A 657 6.58 12.12 12.60
C CYS A 657 7.29 13.42 12.18
N ILE A 658 8.23 13.87 13.02
CA ILE A 658 9.18 14.94 12.71
C ILE A 658 10.59 14.45 13.03
N LYS A 659 11.53 14.73 12.13
CA LYS A 659 12.98 14.66 12.36
C LYS A 659 13.58 16.04 12.12
N ILE A 660 14.50 16.42 12.99
CA ILE A 660 15.29 17.65 12.85
C ILE A 660 16.73 17.27 12.52
N GLU A 661 17.29 17.87 11.47
CA GLU A 661 18.67 17.62 11.01
C GLU A 661 19.14 18.80 10.16
N ASP A 662 20.44 19.05 10.05
CA ASP A 662 21.00 20.02 9.08
C ASP A 662 21.44 19.27 7.81
N ILE A 663 20.49 19.00 6.91
CA ILE A 663 20.70 18.14 5.73
C ILE A 663 21.53 18.87 4.69
N ASN A 664 21.31 20.18 4.56
CA ASN A 664 21.95 21.01 3.56
C ASN A 664 23.33 21.56 4.04
N LYS A 665 23.64 21.43 5.33
CA LYS A 665 24.88 21.87 6.00
C LYS A 665 25.07 23.39 6.05
N ASP A 666 23.99 24.16 6.10
CA ASP A 666 24.01 25.62 6.24
C ASP A 666 24.05 26.08 7.72
N GLY A 667 24.01 25.12 8.63
CA GLY A 667 24.05 25.31 10.07
C GLY A 667 22.70 25.64 10.69
N TYR A 668 21.60 25.70 9.94
CA TYR A 668 20.24 25.81 10.46
C TYR A 668 19.57 24.42 10.51
N PRO A 669 18.71 24.16 11.50
CA PRO A 669 17.95 22.92 11.54
C PRO A 669 16.90 22.89 10.42
N ASP A 670 16.95 21.87 9.56
CA ASP A 670 15.87 21.51 8.64
C ASP A 670 14.81 20.68 9.37
N ILE A 671 13.54 20.90 9.03
CA ILE A 671 12.39 20.13 9.55
C ILE A 671 11.97 19.13 8.48
N ILE A 672 12.17 17.84 8.74
CA ILE A 672 11.64 16.75 7.93
C ILE A 672 10.37 16.25 8.62
N ALA A 673 9.22 16.32 7.95
CA ALA A 673 7.94 15.88 8.52
C ALA A 673 7.27 14.82 7.64
N GLY A 674 6.76 13.76 8.26
CA GLY A 674 6.01 12.69 7.59
C GLY A 674 4.51 12.88 7.76
N ASN A 675 3.79 13.03 6.64
CA ASN A 675 2.33 13.16 6.59
C ASN A 675 1.68 11.81 6.28
N HIS A 676 0.39 11.70 6.53
CA HIS A 676 -0.45 10.72 5.85
C HIS A 676 -0.30 10.90 4.34
N GLY A 677 0.10 9.83 3.65
CA GLY A 677 0.47 9.87 2.23
C GLY A 677 -0.74 9.99 1.31
N LEU A 678 -0.50 10.20 0.02
CA LEU A 678 -1.56 10.20 -1.01
C LEU A 678 -2.10 8.80 -1.32
N ASN A 679 -1.46 7.76 -0.80
CA ASN A 679 -1.86 6.37 -0.96
C ASN A 679 -2.60 5.85 0.29
N SER A 680 -3.74 6.45 0.59
CA SER A 680 -4.48 6.23 1.83
C SER A 680 -5.98 6.38 1.65
#